data_AF-A0A2H0EDJ0-F1
#
_entry.id   AF-A0A2H0EDJ0-F1
#
_cell.length_a   1.000
_cell.length_b   1.000
_cell.length_c   1.000
_cell.angle_alpha   90.00
_cell.angle_beta   90.00
_cell.angle_gamma   90.00
#
_symmetry.space_group_name_H-M   'P 1'
#
loop_
_entity.id
_entity.type
_entity.pdbx_description
1 polymer ?
#
loop_
_entity_poly.entity_id
_entity_poly.type
_entity_poly.pdbx_seq_one_letter_code
_entity_poly.pdbx_strand_id
1 'polypeptide(L)'
;TQDIHYAKPEDAEYQDILLAVQTNNKISDENRLTMKAEDLSMRSQEKMIESFKDLPEAIENTVKISERCNVNLTLNQILLPNFPLPEQETSADDYLRKLVMERLSNRFEVADARVMERLDYELEVIEKTGFADYFLIVQDFVIWAKERGIVVGPGRGCFLPDTKILLKDGRQKNIQDIKPQERVISAFGNKRRVKKVLSYDIDEEIAIIKSKMPIFNLRLTKDHKVLAVKHKMCPVNSIKGTICKPSCNRSCKKNLWSGYNPRWIEAQNLKKNDFLLYPIFKLRQIETKFDLLNFNHLDSRLKGNNKYVWYEIGTNRLIQKKIKRYIKLDKKFAQLLGFYISEGWSRSRRKYREATIGFGFHRNEKKYIEKTRKLLKQIFGLDSSVVFHKTKNSCQVLAYSRIAARFLERLCGKYSQNKDIPYQIFESSDEIIIALLTSLFKGDGSRKDTMRVSFDSTSLNLVSQIKVLLARLGIMSSIKIRKPQKKRRSKPSYKLTISGKQLFKFNKLFKEFQIPVKKQKFYRNDTFIWRNYIWFPVKEISFERYKGKVCDLTVEKDSSYVANEIAVHNSAAGSLVSYVLGITDIDPLKYDLLFERFLNPDRISMPDIDLDFTDVRRDEVFAYIRQKYGEDKVAQIITFGTMAARAAVRDAGRALGLPYAFCDQLAKLIPFNPTQGMKVGWLDKSLQNVTELKSLYQNNPDAKKVIDAARQLEGVARHASVHACGIVISKEPLTDYVPLQRSPQDENIIITQFEMHSIEDLGLLKIDLLGLKNLTIIEETIRLIKELHDEEIDISKIPLDDKKTFKLLQEADCTGVFQLESSGMRRNLKELKPTELEDIIAMVSLYRPGPIELIPSFINRKHGREKVKYLHPKLEPILENTYGIGIYQEQMMRIARDLAGFSLAEADTLRKAIGKKIKVLLEAQKEKLMKGMMENGIDEKTAKEIWELFPPFARYGFNRSHAACYALIAYRTAYLKAHWPIEFMTALLNADSGDTERIAFLVSDAQKNGIQVLPPDINKSFVNFI
;
A
#
# COMPACT_ATOMS: atom_id res chain seq x y z
N THR A 1 19.79 -18.00 -37.91
CA THR A 1 19.25 -17.87 -36.53
C THR A 1 18.74 -19.23 -36.08
N GLN A 2 17.89 -19.36 -35.06
CA GLN A 2 17.31 -20.65 -34.59
C GLN A 2 15.78 -20.58 -34.45
N ASP A 3 15.16 -19.52 -34.98
CA ASP A 3 13.72 -19.20 -34.94
C ASP A 3 13.00 -19.63 -33.64
N ILE A 4 13.42 -19.04 -32.53
CA ILE A 4 13.16 -19.58 -31.19
C ILE A 4 11.72 -19.29 -30.76
N HIS A 5 10.90 -20.34 -30.72
CA HIS A 5 9.51 -20.30 -30.27
C HIS A 5 9.33 -20.72 -28.80
N TYR A 6 10.28 -21.48 -28.23
CA TYR A 6 10.18 -21.96 -26.85
C TYR A 6 11.54 -22.07 -26.13
N ALA A 7 11.51 -22.23 -24.79
CA ALA A 7 12.73 -22.13 -23.98
C ALA A 7 13.59 -23.40 -24.01
N LYS A 8 13.01 -24.58 -24.22
CA LYS A 8 13.69 -25.88 -24.25
C LYS A 8 13.03 -26.88 -25.22
N PRO A 9 13.73 -27.93 -25.68
CA PRO A 9 13.11 -29.04 -26.42
C PRO A 9 11.97 -29.72 -25.63
N GLU A 10 12.09 -29.76 -24.29
CA GLU A 10 11.05 -30.25 -23.37
C GLU A 10 9.71 -29.51 -23.50
N ASP A 11 9.72 -28.26 -23.98
CA ASP A 11 8.56 -27.38 -24.00
C ASP A 11 7.73 -27.54 -25.31
N ALA A 12 8.25 -28.26 -26.31
CA ALA A 12 7.65 -28.40 -27.64
C ALA A 12 6.25 -29.04 -27.62
N GLU A 13 5.97 -29.95 -26.68
CA GLU A 13 4.63 -30.53 -26.49
C GLU A 13 3.63 -29.47 -26.03
N TYR A 14 4.04 -28.54 -25.16
CA TYR A 14 3.18 -27.49 -24.64
C TYR A 14 3.01 -26.33 -25.62
N GLN A 15 4.00 -26.06 -26.47
CA GLN A 15 3.84 -25.16 -27.62
C GLN A 15 2.81 -25.74 -28.61
N ASP A 16 2.88 -27.04 -28.89
CA ASP A 16 1.93 -27.73 -29.78
C ASP A 16 0.49 -27.73 -29.20
N ILE A 17 0.34 -27.89 -27.89
CA ILE A 17 -0.94 -27.71 -27.17
C ILE A 17 -1.43 -26.25 -27.26
N LEU A 18 -0.54 -25.27 -27.05
CA LEU A 18 -0.88 -23.84 -27.13
C LEU A 18 -1.33 -23.44 -28.53
N LEU A 19 -0.68 -23.98 -29.57
CA LEU A 19 -1.02 -23.74 -30.97
C LEU A 19 -2.37 -24.39 -31.35
N ALA A 20 -2.68 -25.57 -30.81
CA ALA A 20 -4.02 -26.16 -30.91
C ALA A 20 -5.08 -25.31 -30.17
N VAL A 21 -4.77 -24.77 -28.99
CA VAL A 21 -5.66 -23.82 -28.27
C VAL A 21 -5.91 -22.55 -29.09
N GLN A 22 -4.89 -21.98 -29.73
CA GLN A 22 -4.98 -20.77 -30.56
C GLN A 22 -5.76 -21.03 -31.86
N THR A 23 -5.45 -22.11 -32.57
CA THR A 23 -6.11 -22.48 -33.84
C THR A 23 -7.47 -23.18 -33.66
N ASN A 24 -7.95 -23.32 -32.42
CA ASN A 24 -9.21 -23.95 -32.04
C ASN A 24 -9.34 -25.46 -32.36
N ASN A 25 -8.22 -26.11 -32.72
CA ASN A 25 -8.14 -27.53 -33.05
C ASN A 25 -7.87 -28.41 -31.82
N LYS A 26 -7.98 -29.73 -31.99
CA LYS A 26 -7.44 -30.74 -31.07
C LYS A 26 -6.10 -31.27 -31.58
N ILE A 27 -5.32 -31.87 -30.70
CA ILE A 27 -4.01 -32.48 -31.02
C ILE A 27 -4.15 -33.72 -31.94
N SER A 28 -5.34 -34.35 -31.94
CA SER A 28 -5.73 -35.49 -32.78
C SER A 28 -5.94 -35.15 -34.25
N ASP A 29 -6.11 -33.88 -34.60
CA ASP A 29 -6.69 -33.51 -35.88
C ASP A 29 -5.58 -33.45 -36.96
N GLU A 30 -5.64 -34.32 -37.96
CA GLU A 30 -4.50 -34.63 -38.85
C GLU A 30 -3.98 -33.41 -39.63
N ASN A 31 -4.88 -32.53 -40.08
CA ASN A 31 -4.56 -31.33 -40.88
C ASN A 31 -4.29 -30.07 -40.04
N ARG A 32 -4.06 -30.20 -38.73
CA ARG A 32 -3.80 -29.05 -37.85
C ARG A 32 -2.38 -28.49 -38.04
N LEU A 33 -2.22 -27.20 -37.77
CA LEU A 33 -0.89 -26.59 -37.67
C LEU A 33 -0.12 -27.18 -36.47
N THR A 34 1.12 -27.63 -36.71
CA THR A 34 2.05 -28.11 -35.67
C THR A 34 3.48 -27.67 -35.99
N MET A 35 4.29 -27.49 -34.94
CA MET A 35 5.70 -27.10 -35.04
C MET A 35 6.64 -28.20 -34.51
N LYS A 36 6.13 -29.44 -34.34
CA LYS A 36 6.90 -30.56 -33.76
C LYS A 36 7.95 -31.20 -34.69
N ALA A 37 8.01 -30.80 -35.95
CA ALA A 37 8.99 -31.32 -36.91
C ALA A 37 10.44 -30.92 -36.57
N GLU A 38 10.64 -29.77 -35.91
CA GLU A 38 11.98 -29.23 -35.60
C GLU A 38 12.13 -28.76 -34.15
N ASP A 39 13.38 -28.68 -33.67
CA ASP A 39 13.71 -28.13 -32.35
C ASP A 39 13.88 -26.60 -32.41
N LEU A 40 12.77 -25.88 -32.25
CA LEU A 40 12.70 -24.42 -32.19
C LEU A 40 13.01 -23.84 -30.78
N SER A 41 13.91 -24.50 -30.04
CA SER A 41 14.29 -24.08 -28.68
C SER A 41 15.49 -23.13 -28.62
N MET A 42 15.65 -22.45 -27.49
CA MET A 42 16.82 -21.60 -27.22
C MET A 42 18.11 -22.42 -27.01
N ARG A 43 18.73 -22.83 -28.13
CA ARG A 43 20.04 -23.50 -28.16
C ARG A 43 21.15 -22.67 -27.51
N SER A 44 22.20 -23.34 -27.05
CA SER A 44 23.37 -22.69 -26.44
C SER A 44 24.37 -22.22 -27.50
N GLN A 45 25.29 -21.31 -27.12
CA GLN A 45 26.28 -20.75 -28.06
C GLN A 45 27.16 -21.86 -28.68
N GLU A 46 27.52 -22.87 -27.89
CA GLU A 46 28.33 -24.00 -28.30
C GLU A 46 27.60 -24.82 -29.37
N LYS A 47 26.33 -25.16 -29.15
CA LYS A 47 25.48 -25.84 -30.15
C LYS A 47 25.27 -25.04 -31.43
N MET A 48 25.17 -23.70 -31.33
CA MET A 48 25.04 -22.84 -32.50
C MET A 48 26.34 -22.80 -33.31
N ILE A 49 27.51 -22.72 -32.66
CA ILE A 49 28.82 -22.81 -33.32
C ILE A 49 28.99 -24.18 -33.99
N GLU A 50 28.60 -25.26 -33.33
CA GLU A 50 28.65 -26.62 -33.88
C GLU A 50 27.70 -26.80 -35.08
N SER A 51 26.48 -26.22 -35.02
CA SER A 51 25.49 -26.27 -36.10
C SER A 51 25.87 -25.41 -37.32
N PHE A 52 26.75 -24.42 -37.14
CA PHE A 52 27.24 -23.50 -38.19
C PHE A 52 28.77 -23.60 -38.36
N LYS A 53 29.37 -24.76 -38.04
CA LYS A 53 30.82 -24.99 -38.10
C LYS A 53 31.39 -24.72 -39.51
N ASP A 54 30.60 -25.03 -40.53
CA ASP A 54 30.95 -24.90 -41.95
C ASP A 54 30.68 -23.47 -42.49
N LEU A 55 30.07 -22.59 -41.67
CA LEU A 55 29.85 -21.18 -41.99
C LEU A 55 30.06 -20.28 -40.75
N PRO A 56 31.29 -20.18 -40.20
CA PRO A 56 31.55 -19.46 -38.94
C PRO A 56 31.16 -17.98 -38.97
N GLU A 57 31.25 -17.35 -40.15
CA GLU A 57 30.84 -15.97 -40.39
C GLU A 57 29.37 -15.69 -40.04
N ALA A 58 28.48 -16.68 -40.16
CA ALA A 58 27.08 -16.55 -39.78
C ALA A 58 26.95 -16.31 -38.26
N ILE A 59 27.82 -16.92 -37.45
CA ILE A 59 27.89 -16.68 -36.00
C ILE A 59 28.54 -15.33 -35.70
N GLU A 60 29.67 -15.00 -36.33
CA GLU A 60 30.33 -13.71 -36.14
C GLU A 60 29.41 -12.53 -36.47
N ASN A 61 28.64 -12.63 -37.55
CA ASN A 61 27.73 -11.58 -38.00
C ASN A 61 26.63 -11.30 -36.97
N THR A 62 26.18 -12.29 -36.17
CA THR A 62 25.27 -12.01 -35.04
C THR A 62 25.90 -11.12 -33.97
N VAL A 63 27.22 -11.24 -33.74
CA VAL A 63 27.96 -10.39 -32.79
C VAL A 63 28.15 -9.00 -33.39
N LYS A 64 28.64 -8.92 -34.64
CA LYS A 64 28.83 -7.65 -35.37
C LYS A 64 27.54 -6.83 -35.46
N ILE A 65 26.38 -7.47 -35.67
CA ILE A 65 25.06 -6.84 -35.61
C ILE A 65 24.74 -6.39 -34.18
N SER A 66 24.88 -7.29 -33.18
CA SER A 66 24.57 -6.98 -31.78
C SER A 66 25.44 -5.88 -31.16
N GLU A 67 26.62 -5.59 -31.72
CA GLU A 67 27.50 -4.50 -31.27
C GLU A 67 27.20 -3.17 -32.00
N ARG A 68 26.56 -3.22 -33.18
CA ARG A 68 26.06 -2.04 -33.92
C ARG A 68 24.72 -1.53 -33.37
N CYS A 69 23.84 -2.42 -32.92
CA CYS A 69 22.50 -2.06 -32.41
C CYS A 69 22.53 -1.35 -31.04
N ASN A 70 22.68 -0.02 -31.05
CA ASN A 70 22.76 0.82 -29.84
C ASN A 70 21.51 1.71 -29.72
N VAL A 71 20.48 1.25 -29.01
CA VAL A 71 19.22 1.99 -28.79
C VAL A 71 19.13 2.45 -27.34
N ASN A 72 18.91 3.75 -27.13
CA ASN A 72 18.68 4.36 -25.81
C ASN A 72 17.22 4.80 -25.70
N LEU A 73 16.56 4.44 -24.60
CA LEU A 73 15.22 4.90 -24.25
C LEU A 73 15.31 5.73 -22.96
N THR A 74 14.86 6.98 -23.03
CA THR A 74 14.83 7.89 -21.87
C THR A 74 13.56 7.62 -21.05
N LEU A 75 13.69 7.53 -19.73
CA LEU A 75 12.62 7.10 -18.82
C LEU A 75 12.58 7.99 -17.58
N ASN A 76 11.40 8.18 -16.98
CA ASN A 76 11.15 9.00 -15.78
C ASN A 76 11.43 10.51 -15.98
N GLN A 77 11.30 11.01 -17.21
CA GLN A 77 11.09 12.44 -17.46
C GLN A 77 9.59 12.77 -17.38
N ILE A 78 9.22 14.04 -17.55
CA ILE A 78 7.84 14.48 -17.71
C ILE A 78 7.71 14.97 -19.14
N LEU A 79 6.91 14.26 -19.95
CA LEU A 79 6.61 14.56 -21.34
C LEU A 79 5.13 14.90 -21.45
N LEU A 80 4.79 16.12 -21.01
CA LEU A 80 3.42 16.63 -21.16
C LEU A 80 3.17 17.02 -22.63
N PRO A 81 2.00 16.66 -23.19
CA PRO A 81 1.49 17.29 -24.40
C PRO A 81 1.24 18.78 -24.16
N ASN A 82 1.44 19.59 -25.21
CA ASN A 82 1.00 20.98 -25.24
C ASN A 82 -0.53 21.04 -25.41
N PHE A 83 -1.19 22.01 -24.77
CA PHE A 83 -2.55 22.38 -25.12
C PHE A 83 -2.58 23.22 -26.42
N PRO A 84 -3.53 23.01 -27.34
CA PRO A 84 -3.68 23.85 -28.53
C PRO A 84 -4.27 25.21 -28.17
N LEU A 85 -3.40 26.22 -28.03
CA LEU A 85 -3.77 27.60 -27.72
C LEU A 85 -4.48 28.29 -28.92
N PRO A 86 -5.42 29.22 -28.66
CA PRO A 86 -5.92 30.14 -29.69
C PRO A 86 -4.80 30.98 -30.32
N GLU A 87 -4.96 31.41 -31.57
CA GLU A 87 -3.93 32.14 -32.34
C GLU A 87 -3.40 33.44 -31.69
N GLN A 88 -4.14 33.99 -30.73
CA GLN A 88 -3.81 35.24 -30.01
C GLN A 88 -3.06 35.00 -28.69
N GLU A 89 -2.88 33.75 -28.28
CA GLU A 89 -2.37 33.36 -26.95
C GLU A 89 -0.99 32.70 -27.07
N THR A 90 0.01 33.21 -26.35
CA THR A 90 1.42 32.78 -26.48
C THR A 90 1.91 31.84 -25.37
N SER A 91 1.10 31.64 -24.32
CA SER A 91 1.48 30.90 -23.11
C SER A 91 0.30 30.12 -22.54
N ALA A 92 0.57 28.88 -22.08
CA ALA A 92 -0.43 28.06 -21.40
C ALA A 92 -0.82 28.64 -20.04
N ASP A 93 0.11 29.28 -19.32
CA ASP A 93 -0.15 29.89 -18.01
C ASP A 93 -1.02 31.15 -18.12
N ASP A 94 -0.76 32.00 -19.13
CA ASP A 94 -1.56 33.19 -19.40
C ASP A 94 -2.98 32.83 -19.88
N TYR A 95 -3.10 31.86 -20.81
CA TYR A 95 -4.40 31.39 -21.27
C TYR A 95 -5.19 30.67 -20.16
N LEU A 96 -4.53 29.89 -19.30
CA LEU A 96 -5.15 29.29 -18.11
C LEU A 96 -5.70 30.36 -17.16
N ARG A 97 -4.90 31.41 -16.89
CA ARG A 97 -5.31 32.56 -16.07
C ARG A 97 -6.50 33.29 -16.70
N LYS A 98 -6.47 33.56 -18.01
CA LYS A 98 -7.57 34.18 -18.77
C LYS A 98 -8.85 33.35 -18.67
N LEU A 99 -8.79 32.06 -19.00
CA LEU A 99 -9.92 31.14 -19.00
C LEU A 99 -10.55 30.96 -17.60
N VAL A 100 -9.73 31.00 -16.54
CA VAL A 100 -10.20 31.03 -15.14
C VAL A 100 -10.98 32.31 -14.84
N MET A 101 -10.51 33.48 -15.29
CA MET A 101 -11.22 34.75 -15.06
C MET A 101 -12.51 34.85 -15.87
N GLU A 102 -12.49 34.43 -17.15
CA GLU A 102 -13.68 34.40 -18.02
C GLU A 102 -14.79 33.52 -17.45
N ARG A 103 -14.44 32.35 -16.92
CA ARG A 103 -15.41 31.38 -16.36
C ARG A 103 -15.77 31.63 -14.90
N LEU A 104 -15.18 32.63 -14.26
CA LEU A 104 -15.39 32.90 -12.84
C LEU A 104 -16.87 33.21 -12.52
N SER A 105 -17.50 34.00 -13.40
CA SER A 105 -18.93 34.34 -13.40
C SER A 105 -19.84 33.12 -13.48
N ASN A 106 -19.42 32.04 -14.16
CA ASN A 106 -20.20 30.80 -14.29
C ASN A 106 -20.25 29.96 -13.01
N ARG A 107 -19.44 30.31 -12.00
CA ARG A 107 -19.43 29.65 -10.67
C ARG A 107 -19.75 30.60 -9.51
N PHE A 108 -19.57 31.91 -9.69
CA PHE A 108 -19.83 32.94 -8.68
C PHE A 108 -20.43 34.19 -9.33
N GLU A 109 -21.66 34.57 -8.95
CA GLU A 109 -22.32 35.80 -9.42
C GLU A 109 -21.52 37.07 -9.05
N VAL A 110 -20.85 37.03 -7.89
CA VAL A 110 -19.88 38.02 -7.44
C VAL A 110 -18.66 37.29 -6.91
N ALA A 111 -17.51 37.49 -7.53
CA ALA A 111 -16.22 37.02 -7.02
C ALA A 111 -15.74 37.96 -5.91
N ASP A 112 -15.75 37.50 -4.65
CA ASP A 112 -15.21 38.28 -3.54
C ASP A 112 -13.66 38.21 -3.50
N ALA A 113 -13.06 39.01 -2.62
CA ALA A 113 -11.60 39.03 -2.44
C ALA A 113 -11.01 37.65 -2.06
N ARG A 114 -11.77 36.82 -1.33
CA ARG A 114 -11.34 35.47 -0.90
C ARG A 114 -11.35 34.47 -2.06
N VAL A 115 -12.25 34.63 -3.03
CA VAL A 115 -12.23 33.90 -4.31
C VAL A 115 -10.97 34.29 -5.10
N MET A 116 -10.71 35.58 -5.27
CA MET A 116 -9.57 36.09 -6.04
C MET A 116 -8.22 35.70 -5.43
N GLU A 117 -8.00 35.96 -4.13
CA GLU A 117 -6.77 35.58 -3.41
C GLU A 117 -6.45 34.08 -3.55
N ARG A 118 -7.48 33.22 -3.51
CA ARG A 118 -7.31 31.77 -3.65
C ARG A 118 -6.98 31.36 -5.08
N LEU A 119 -7.55 32.01 -6.09
CA LEU A 119 -7.22 31.74 -7.50
C LEU A 119 -5.81 32.19 -7.85
N ASP A 120 -5.41 33.39 -7.47
CA ASP A 120 -4.05 33.88 -7.72
C ASP A 120 -2.99 32.97 -7.08
N TYR A 121 -3.21 32.51 -5.85
CA TYR A 121 -2.33 31.55 -5.19
C TYR A 121 -2.27 30.18 -5.91
N GLU A 122 -3.41 29.63 -6.34
CA GLU A 122 -3.41 28.34 -7.03
C GLU A 122 -2.75 28.43 -8.42
N LEU A 123 -3.00 29.51 -9.17
CA LEU A 123 -2.38 29.78 -10.47
C LEU A 123 -0.85 29.93 -10.33
N GLU A 124 -0.38 30.72 -9.37
CA GLU A 124 1.06 30.93 -9.12
C GLU A 124 1.80 29.62 -8.79
N VAL A 125 1.12 28.64 -8.16
CA VAL A 125 1.69 27.31 -7.89
C VAL A 125 1.63 26.40 -9.12
N ILE A 126 0.59 26.48 -9.96
CA ILE A 126 0.49 25.71 -11.21
C ILE A 126 1.60 26.15 -12.18
N GLU A 127 1.81 27.46 -12.32
CA GLU A 127 2.90 28.09 -13.09
C GLU A 127 4.27 27.60 -12.61
N LYS A 128 4.57 27.77 -11.30
CA LYS A 128 5.82 27.31 -10.68
C LYS A 128 6.08 25.80 -10.75
N THR A 129 5.07 25.00 -11.10
CA THR A 129 5.20 23.54 -11.24
C THR A 129 5.15 23.05 -12.69
N GLY A 130 4.88 23.93 -13.66
CA GLY A 130 4.85 23.60 -15.09
C GLY A 130 3.68 22.68 -15.46
N PHE A 131 2.49 22.92 -14.89
CA PHE A 131 1.31 22.08 -15.08
C PHE A 131 0.12 22.77 -15.77
N ALA A 132 0.26 23.97 -16.34
CA ALA A 132 -0.87 24.67 -16.96
C ALA A 132 -1.51 23.88 -18.12
N ASP A 133 -0.72 23.32 -19.04
CA ASP A 133 -1.22 22.44 -20.12
C ASP A 133 -2.05 21.27 -19.57
N TYR A 134 -1.66 20.67 -18.45
CA TYR A 134 -2.42 19.58 -17.84
C TYR A 134 -3.80 20.03 -17.36
N PHE A 135 -3.92 21.19 -16.70
CA PHE A 135 -5.22 21.72 -16.29
C PHE A 135 -6.08 22.12 -17.52
N LEU A 136 -5.47 22.71 -18.55
CA LEU A 136 -6.14 23.08 -19.79
C LEU A 136 -6.66 21.85 -20.56
N ILE A 137 -5.89 20.77 -20.62
CA ILE A 137 -6.30 19.51 -21.25
C ILE A 137 -7.42 18.83 -20.43
N VAL A 138 -7.27 18.75 -19.10
CA VAL A 138 -8.24 18.07 -18.25
C VAL A 138 -9.58 18.80 -18.15
N GLN A 139 -9.61 20.14 -18.19
CA GLN A 139 -10.90 20.86 -18.28
C GLN A 139 -11.58 20.66 -19.62
N ASP A 140 -10.81 20.56 -20.71
CA ASP A 140 -11.35 20.66 -22.06
C ASP A 140 -12.27 19.49 -22.41
N PHE A 141 -11.82 18.26 -22.20
CA PHE A 141 -12.66 17.09 -22.44
C PHE A 141 -13.75 16.90 -21.38
N VAL A 142 -13.59 17.45 -20.16
CA VAL A 142 -14.66 17.45 -19.14
C VAL A 142 -15.79 18.43 -19.51
N ILE A 143 -15.45 19.60 -20.05
CA ILE A 143 -16.45 20.58 -20.51
C ILE A 143 -17.13 20.07 -21.79
N TRP A 144 -16.38 19.60 -22.78
CA TRP A 144 -16.94 19.01 -24.00
C TRP A 144 -17.92 17.86 -23.72
N ALA A 145 -17.61 17.03 -22.71
CA ALA A 145 -18.46 15.95 -22.23
C ALA A 145 -19.76 16.50 -21.62
N LYS A 146 -19.66 17.48 -20.71
CA LYS A 146 -20.82 18.12 -20.05
C LYS A 146 -21.74 18.84 -21.05
N GLU A 147 -21.19 19.52 -22.04
CA GLU A 147 -21.94 20.13 -23.16
C GLU A 147 -22.77 19.11 -23.97
N ARG A 148 -22.43 17.82 -23.89
CA ARG A 148 -23.12 16.70 -24.55
C ARG A 148 -23.88 15.82 -23.54
N GLY A 149 -24.15 16.34 -22.34
CA GLY A 149 -24.89 15.66 -21.28
C GLY A 149 -24.13 14.55 -20.55
N ILE A 150 -22.86 14.30 -20.87
CA ILE A 150 -22.08 13.21 -20.28
C ILE A 150 -21.66 13.57 -18.84
N VAL A 151 -22.04 12.72 -17.90
CA VAL A 151 -21.89 12.96 -16.45
C VAL A 151 -20.51 12.52 -15.93
N VAL A 152 -19.89 13.31 -15.03
CA VAL A 152 -18.48 13.19 -14.57
C VAL A 152 -18.35 13.16 -13.02
N GLY A 153 -17.31 12.51 -12.44
CA GLY A 153 -17.07 12.34 -10.99
C GLY A 153 -15.59 12.12 -10.50
N PRO A 154 -15.31 11.90 -9.17
CA PRO A 154 -13.97 12.20 -8.55
C PRO A 154 -13.24 11.12 -7.63
N GLY A 155 -11.88 11.12 -7.58
CA GLY A 155 -10.84 10.09 -7.13
C GLY A 155 -10.53 9.55 -5.67
N ARG A 156 -9.56 8.57 -5.49
CA ARG A 156 -9.59 7.38 -4.50
C ARG A 156 -8.26 6.76 -3.80
N GLY A 157 -8.30 5.64 -2.98
CA GLY A 157 -7.19 4.62 -2.61
C GLY A 157 -6.79 4.13 -1.12
N CYS A 158 -6.38 2.84 -0.79
CA CYS A 158 -6.07 2.31 0.63
C CYS A 158 -5.30 0.92 1.01
N PHE A 159 -5.23 0.47 2.33
CA PHE A 159 -4.62 -0.82 2.89
C PHE A 159 -5.44 -1.67 3.91
N LEU A 160 -5.11 -2.94 4.23
CA LEU A 160 -5.78 -3.72 5.32
C LEU A 160 -5.20 -3.64 6.77
N PRO A 161 -6.00 -3.90 7.84
CA PRO A 161 -5.72 -3.52 9.24
C PRO A 161 -4.69 -4.38 9.97
N ASP A 162 -4.49 -5.64 9.55
CA ASP A 162 -3.56 -6.58 10.19
C ASP A 162 -2.10 -6.45 9.70
N THR A 163 -1.88 -5.62 8.68
CA THR A 163 -0.59 -5.30 8.06
C THR A 163 0.44 -4.79 9.07
N LYS A 164 1.61 -5.44 9.19
CA LYS A 164 2.64 -5.06 10.17
C LYS A 164 3.51 -3.92 9.66
N ILE A 165 3.52 -2.80 10.35
CA ILE A 165 4.36 -1.66 10.02
C ILE A 165 5.67 -1.74 10.83
N LEU A 166 6.79 -1.40 10.19
CA LEU A 166 8.12 -1.49 10.78
C LEU A 166 8.48 -0.24 11.59
N LEU A 167 8.85 -0.43 12.86
CA LEU A 167 9.23 0.64 13.78
C LEU A 167 10.74 0.94 13.77
N LYS A 168 11.10 2.15 14.24
CA LYS A 168 12.46 2.71 14.36
C LYS A 168 13.47 1.90 15.18
N ASP A 169 12.97 0.95 15.93
CA ASP A 169 13.70 0.07 16.84
C ASP A 169 13.62 -1.39 16.37
N GLY A 170 13.19 -1.63 15.13
CA GLY A 170 13.15 -2.94 14.48
C GLY A 170 11.96 -3.83 14.86
N ARG A 171 11.03 -3.34 15.69
CA ARG A 171 9.82 -4.06 16.08
C ARG A 171 8.71 -3.91 15.04
N GLN A 172 7.71 -4.79 15.09
CA GLN A 172 6.61 -4.86 14.13
C GLN A 172 5.25 -4.79 14.84
N LYS A 173 4.27 -4.12 14.23
CA LYS A 173 2.97 -3.82 14.86
C LYS A 173 1.88 -3.60 13.80
N ASN A 174 0.65 -4.07 14.01
CA ASN A 174 -0.44 -3.94 13.02
C ASN A 174 -0.73 -2.48 12.71
N ILE A 175 -1.11 -2.11 11.48
CA ILE A 175 -1.43 -0.74 11.08
C ILE A 175 -2.60 -0.14 11.91
N GLN A 176 -3.58 -0.94 12.32
CA GLN A 176 -4.63 -0.54 13.26
C GLN A 176 -4.09 -0.27 14.69
N ASP A 177 -3.07 -1.02 15.12
CA ASP A 177 -2.49 -0.96 16.47
C ASP A 177 -1.38 0.08 16.54
N ILE A 178 -0.79 0.43 15.39
CA ILE A 178 0.25 1.44 15.23
C ILE A 178 -0.25 2.69 15.92
N LYS A 179 0.50 3.07 16.94
CA LYS A 179 0.20 4.30 17.63
C LYS A 179 0.96 5.37 16.83
N PRO A 180 0.26 6.46 16.45
CA PRO A 180 0.41 7.58 17.34
C PRO A 180 1.73 7.62 18.11
N GLN A 181 2.64 8.40 17.56
CA GLN A 181 3.82 8.92 18.24
C GLN A 181 5.07 8.02 18.20
N GLU A 182 4.89 6.78 17.73
CA GLU A 182 5.96 5.88 17.34
C GLU A 182 6.73 6.48 16.13
N ARG A 183 7.90 5.91 15.78
CA ARG A 183 8.58 6.26 14.52
C ARG A 183 8.62 5.02 13.66
N VAL A 184 8.26 5.17 12.39
CA VAL A 184 8.33 4.12 11.38
C VAL A 184 9.51 4.39 10.46
N ILE A 185 9.69 3.50 9.51
CA ILE A 185 10.70 3.59 8.47
C ILE A 185 9.99 3.99 7.19
N SER A 186 10.44 5.05 6.51
CA SER A 186 9.95 5.37 5.16
C SER A 186 10.69 4.57 4.09
N ALA A 187 10.23 4.65 2.84
CA ALA A 187 10.85 3.96 1.70
C ALA A 187 12.37 4.15 1.67
N PHE A 188 12.85 5.36 1.94
CA PHE A 188 14.26 5.73 1.84
C PHE A 188 15.10 5.40 3.10
N GLY A 189 14.59 4.52 3.98
CA GLY A 189 15.27 4.10 5.22
C GLY A 189 15.32 5.16 6.33
N ASN A 190 14.62 6.27 6.15
CA ASN A 190 14.59 7.38 7.10
C ASN A 190 13.66 7.04 8.27
N LYS A 191 14.06 7.39 9.50
CA LYS A 191 13.27 7.19 10.74
C LYS A 191 12.20 8.27 10.88
N ARG A 192 11.24 8.28 9.95
CA ARG A 192 10.15 9.25 9.92
C ARG A 192 9.17 9.00 11.06
N ARG A 193 8.64 10.07 11.62
CA ARG A 193 7.69 9.94 12.72
C ARG A 193 6.30 9.62 12.16
N VAL A 194 5.58 8.77 12.89
CA VAL A 194 4.25 8.29 12.52
C VAL A 194 3.33 9.50 12.53
N LYS A 195 2.71 9.78 11.36
CA LYS A 195 2.00 11.02 10.98
C LYS A 195 0.43 11.08 11.05
N LYS A 196 -0.43 10.59 10.10
CA LYS A 196 -1.95 10.67 10.02
C LYS A 196 -2.79 9.35 9.81
N VAL A 197 -3.12 8.48 10.79
CA VAL A 197 -3.73 7.13 10.54
C VAL A 197 -5.12 7.32 10.00
N LEU A 198 -5.41 6.67 8.89
CA LEU A 198 -6.74 6.58 8.31
C LEU A 198 -7.29 5.18 8.55
N SER A 199 -8.61 5.05 8.64
CA SER A 199 -9.33 3.77 8.46
C SER A 199 -10.75 4.02 8.01
N TYR A 200 -11.22 3.31 7.00
CA TYR A 200 -12.59 3.33 6.47
C TYR A 200 -12.97 1.93 5.99
N ASP A 201 -14.25 1.63 5.76
CA ASP A 201 -14.66 0.32 5.22
C ASP A 201 -14.72 0.35 3.69
N ILE A 202 -14.49 -0.79 3.06
CA ILE A 202 -14.64 -1.05 1.61
C ILE A 202 -15.44 -2.35 1.38
N ASP A 203 -15.87 -2.56 0.14
CA ASP A 203 -16.38 -3.84 -0.39
C ASP A 203 -15.91 -4.01 -1.85
N GLU A 204 -14.63 -4.34 -2.00
CA GLU A 204 -13.94 -4.41 -3.31
C GLU A 204 -12.89 -5.54 -3.29
N GLU A 205 -12.12 -5.70 -4.38
CA GLU A 205 -11.02 -6.67 -4.43
C GLU A 205 -9.68 -6.02 -4.01
N ILE A 206 -8.92 -6.70 -3.14
CA ILE A 206 -7.68 -6.22 -2.50
C ILE A 206 -6.47 -7.14 -2.75
N ALA A 207 -5.35 -6.63 -3.22
CA ALA A 207 -4.12 -7.42 -3.37
C ALA A 207 -3.55 -7.98 -2.05
N ILE A 208 -2.81 -9.10 -2.14
CA ILE A 208 -2.20 -9.95 -1.10
C ILE A 208 -0.82 -10.44 -1.59
N ILE A 209 0.21 -9.62 -1.42
CA ILE A 209 1.55 -9.88 -1.95
C ILE A 209 2.34 -10.83 -1.01
N LYS A 210 2.81 -11.97 -1.52
CA LYS A 210 3.66 -12.94 -0.79
C LYS A 210 5.07 -13.01 -1.41
N SER A 211 6.11 -13.02 -0.59
CA SER A 211 7.50 -12.86 -1.09
C SER A 211 8.55 -13.59 -0.24
N LYS A 212 9.84 -13.59 -0.65
CA LYS A 212 10.87 -14.45 -0.03
C LYS A 212 11.35 -14.05 1.38
N MET A 213 11.20 -12.79 1.81
CA MET A 213 11.78 -12.29 3.08
C MET A 213 10.81 -11.88 4.20
N PRO A 214 9.58 -11.40 3.94
CA PRO A 214 8.61 -11.09 4.99
C PRO A 214 8.07 -12.33 5.68
N ILE A 215 7.59 -12.10 6.91
CA ILE A 215 6.92 -13.09 7.75
C ILE A 215 5.43 -13.20 7.40
N PHE A 216 4.85 -12.09 6.91
CA PHE A 216 3.44 -11.89 6.63
C PHE A 216 3.24 -11.42 5.19
N ASN A 217 2.07 -11.66 4.61
CA ASN A 217 1.72 -11.20 3.26
C ASN A 217 1.17 -9.77 3.34
N LEU A 218 1.55 -8.86 2.44
CA LEU A 218 1.02 -7.48 2.43
C LEU A 218 -0.38 -7.46 1.80
N ARG A 219 -1.40 -6.94 2.50
CA ARG A 219 -2.79 -6.88 2.05
C ARG A 219 -3.24 -5.41 1.88
N LEU A 220 -3.75 -5.03 0.71
CA LEU A 220 -3.97 -3.63 0.30
C LEU A 220 -4.89 -3.50 -0.92
N THR A 221 -5.46 -2.31 -1.19
CA THR A 221 -6.32 -2.10 -2.36
C THR A 221 -5.51 -2.21 -3.65
N LYS A 222 -6.18 -2.53 -4.77
CA LYS A 222 -5.53 -2.89 -6.05
C LYS A 222 -4.61 -1.80 -6.61
N ASP A 223 -5.13 -0.58 -6.60
CA ASP A 223 -4.51 0.69 -6.93
C ASP A 223 -3.30 1.05 -6.06
N HIS A 224 -3.18 0.49 -4.84
CA HIS A 224 -2.23 1.03 -3.88
C HIS A 224 -0.78 0.75 -4.28
N LYS A 225 -0.05 1.83 -4.64
CA LYS A 225 1.32 1.76 -5.16
C LYS A 225 2.35 1.34 -4.08
N VAL A 226 3.20 0.36 -4.39
CA VAL A 226 4.32 -0.16 -3.57
C VAL A 226 5.68 0.03 -4.24
N LEU A 227 6.77 0.10 -3.47
CA LEU A 227 8.12 0.27 -4.01
C LEU A 227 8.67 -1.08 -4.50
N ALA A 228 8.77 -1.22 -5.82
CA ALA A 228 9.16 -2.44 -6.50
C ALA A 228 10.08 -2.17 -7.71
N VAL A 229 10.67 -3.24 -8.24
CA VAL A 229 11.34 -3.25 -9.54
C VAL A 229 10.96 -4.51 -10.32
N LYS A 230 10.57 -4.32 -11.58
CA LYS A 230 10.29 -5.41 -12.51
C LYS A 230 11.53 -6.28 -12.72
N HIS A 231 11.37 -7.58 -12.52
CA HIS A 231 12.49 -8.50 -12.66
C HIS A 231 12.83 -8.75 -14.13
N LYS A 232 14.12 -8.79 -14.47
CA LYS A 232 14.60 -9.25 -15.77
C LYS A 232 15.20 -10.65 -15.62
N MET A 233 14.83 -11.59 -16.50
CA MET A 233 15.46 -12.91 -16.54
C MET A 233 16.93 -12.79 -16.94
N CYS A 234 17.79 -13.71 -16.49
CA CYS A 234 19.20 -13.71 -16.87
C CYS A 234 19.36 -14.44 -18.22
N PRO A 235 19.91 -13.79 -19.28
CA PRO A 235 20.07 -14.39 -20.61
C PRO A 235 21.22 -15.40 -20.68
N VAL A 236 21.98 -15.59 -19.60
CA VAL A 236 23.01 -16.65 -19.52
C VAL A 236 22.32 -17.95 -19.17
N ASN A 237 22.18 -18.81 -20.18
CA ASN A 237 21.50 -20.10 -20.08
C ASN A 237 22.06 -20.94 -18.92
N SER A 238 21.16 -21.53 -18.13
CA SER A 238 21.53 -22.38 -16.99
C SER A 238 20.33 -23.20 -16.54
N ILE A 239 20.60 -24.46 -16.16
CA ILE A 239 19.63 -25.56 -15.90
C ILE A 239 18.40 -25.20 -15.03
N LYS A 240 18.42 -24.10 -14.24
CA LYS A 240 17.23 -23.57 -13.57
C LYS A 240 17.16 -22.05 -13.74
N GLY A 241 16.02 -21.55 -14.24
CA GLY A 241 15.76 -20.13 -14.51
C GLY A 241 16.24 -19.22 -13.39
N THR A 242 17.08 -18.23 -13.74
CA THR A 242 17.78 -17.39 -12.77
C THR A 242 17.48 -15.93 -13.06
N ILE A 243 17.03 -15.19 -12.05
CA ILE A 243 16.74 -13.76 -12.18
C ILE A 243 18.05 -12.97 -12.28
N CYS A 244 18.13 -12.00 -13.18
CA CYS A 244 19.28 -11.11 -13.32
C CYS A 244 19.40 -10.19 -12.09
N LYS A 245 20.63 -9.96 -11.60
CA LYS A 245 20.89 -9.27 -10.32
C LYS A 245 22.34 -8.82 -10.17
N PRO A 246 22.63 -7.73 -9.41
CA PRO A 246 24.00 -7.25 -9.13
C PRO A 246 24.88 -8.25 -8.36
N SER A 247 24.27 -9.24 -7.70
CA SER A 247 24.97 -10.31 -6.97
C SER A 247 25.29 -11.55 -7.81
N CYS A 248 25.21 -11.43 -9.15
CA CYS A 248 25.57 -12.50 -10.06
C CYS A 248 27.11 -12.58 -10.22
N ASN A 249 27.65 -13.80 -10.19
CA ASN A 249 29.08 -14.08 -10.42
C ASN A 249 29.26 -14.90 -11.71
N ARG A 250 28.40 -14.68 -12.71
CA ARG A 250 28.55 -15.26 -14.05
C ARG A 250 29.28 -14.26 -14.93
N SER A 251 30.17 -14.75 -15.80
CA SER A 251 30.71 -14.00 -16.93
C SER A 251 29.57 -13.60 -17.87
N CYS A 252 29.12 -12.35 -17.76
CA CYS A 252 27.97 -11.83 -18.51
C CYS A 252 28.24 -10.38 -18.88
N LYS A 253 28.46 -10.09 -20.18
CA LYS A 253 28.60 -8.70 -20.66
C LYS A 253 27.29 -7.91 -20.48
N LYS A 254 26.13 -8.54 -20.73
CA LYS A 254 24.80 -7.87 -20.84
C LYS A 254 24.24 -7.24 -19.55
N ASN A 255 24.69 -7.65 -18.35
CA ASN A 255 24.39 -7.04 -17.04
C ASN A 255 23.00 -6.35 -16.84
N LEU A 256 21.89 -6.96 -17.27
CA LEU A 256 20.54 -6.33 -17.32
C LEU A 256 19.99 -5.76 -15.99
N TRP A 257 20.65 -6.04 -14.86
CA TRP A 257 20.39 -5.46 -13.55
C TRP A 257 20.88 -4.01 -13.39
N SER A 258 21.71 -3.49 -14.32
CA SER A 258 22.24 -2.13 -14.29
C SER A 258 21.13 -1.07 -14.25
N GLY A 259 20.11 -1.23 -15.11
CA GLY A 259 18.91 -0.41 -15.18
C GLY A 259 17.82 -0.75 -14.16
N TYR A 260 18.14 -1.37 -13.02
CA TYR A 260 17.18 -1.56 -11.93
C TYR A 260 17.03 -0.27 -11.10
N ASN A 261 15.97 0.50 -11.37
CA ASN A 261 15.61 1.69 -10.61
C ASN A 261 14.31 1.45 -9.81
N PRO A 262 14.28 1.64 -8.47
CA PRO A 262 13.07 1.48 -7.65
C PRO A 262 11.99 2.48 -8.03
N ARG A 263 10.77 2.00 -8.31
CA ARG A 263 9.61 2.85 -8.63
C ARG A 263 8.36 2.42 -7.88
N TRP A 264 7.35 3.27 -7.91
CA TRP A 264 6.02 3.00 -7.40
C TRP A 264 5.26 2.14 -8.40
N ILE A 265 4.82 0.94 -8.00
CA ILE A 265 4.05 0.01 -8.82
C ILE A 265 2.82 -0.39 -8.02
N GLU A 266 1.63 -0.19 -8.58
CA GLU A 266 0.35 -0.63 -8.02
C GLU A 266 0.39 -2.11 -7.62
N ALA A 267 -0.25 -2.43 -6.49
CA ALA A 267 -0.29 -3.79 -5.97
C ALA A 267 -0.84 -4.80 -6.97
N GLN A 268 -1.83 -4.38 -7.78
CA GLN A 268 -2.44 -5.21 -8.81
C GLN A 268 -1.49 -5.58 -9.96
N ASN A 269 -0.52 -4.71 -10.25
CA ASN A 269 0.32 -4.78 -11.44
C ASN A 269 1.68 -5.45 -11.20
N LEU A 270 1.99 -5.88 -9.97
CA LEU A 270 3.15 -6.72 -9.64
C LEU A 270 3.07 -8.11 -10.32
N LYS A 271 4.24 -8.73 -10.57
CA LYS A 271 4.35 -10.09 -11.11
C LYS A 271 5.24 -10.97 -10.21
N LYS A 272 5.08 -12.31 -10.30
CA LYS A 272 5.97 -13.29 -9.65
C LYS A 272 7.42 -13.03 -10.03
N ASN A 273 8.34 -13.18 -9.07
CA ASN A 273 9.77 -12.81 -9.12
C ASN A 273 10.12 -11.31 -9.10
N ASP A 274 9.18 -10.36 -9.26
CA ASP A 274 9.48 -8.92 -9.15
C ASP A 274 10.14 -8.58 -7.80
N PHE A 275 11.10 -7.67 -7.79
CA PHE A 275 11.84 -7.34 -6.57
C PHE A 275 11.07 -6.31 -5.76
N LEU A 276 10.63 -6.72 -4.58
CA LEU A 276 10.19 -5.80 -3.53
C LEU A 276 11.41 -5.29 -2.77
N LEU A 277 11.31 -4.07 -2.24
CA LEU A 277 12.42 -3.38 -1.60
C LEU A 277 12.16 -3.11 -0.13
N TYR A 278 13.11 -3.57 0.69
CA TYR A 278 13.18 -3.31 2.13
C TYR A 278 14.38 -2.39 2.39
N PRO A 279 14.19 -1.18 2.92
CA PRO A 279 15.30 -0.26 3.11
C PRO A 279 16.27 -0.67 4.21
N ILE A 280 17.54 -0.37 3.99
CA ILE A 280 18.61 -0.52 4.98
C ILE A 280 18.83 0.83 5.67
N PHE A 281 19.04 0.78 6.98
CA PHE A 281 19.14 1.96 7.82
C PHE A 281 20.42 2.76 7.55
N LYS A 282 20.26 4.06 7.25
CA LYS A 282 21.37 5.01 7.24
C LYS A 282 22.05 5.01 8.61
N LEU A 283 23.38 4.95 8.58
CA LEU A 283 24.20 4.88 9.79
C LEU A 283 24.19 6.22 10.53
N ARG A 284 23.97 6.17 11.85
CA ARG A 284 24.13 7.30 12.76
C ARG A 284 24.82 6.76 14.01
N GLN A 285 25.98 7.31 14.36
CA GLN A 285 26.70 6.94 15.57
C GLN A 285 26.34 7.92 16.68
N ILE A 286 25.79 7.43 17.79
CA ILE A 286 25.43 8.22 18.96
C ILE A 286 26.05 7.55 20.18
N GLU A 287 26.99 8.23 20.85
CA GLU A 287 27.49 7.75 22.14
C GLU A 287 26.35 7.76 23.17
N THR A 288 26.00 6.58 23.67
CA THR A 288 24.91 6.40 24.63
C THR A 288 25.47 6.22 26.05
N LYS A 289 24.92 6.98 27.00
CA LYS A 289 25.25 6.92 28.42
C LYS A 289 23.95 6.85 29.23
N PHE A 290 23.70 5.71 29.87
CA PHE A 290 22.49 5.44 30.65
C PHE A 290 22.64 5.97 32.08
N ASP A 291 21.69 6.77 32.56
CA ASP A 291 21.58 7.15 33.97
C ASP A 291 20.66 6.18 34.72
N LEU A 292 21.24 5.41 35.64
CA LEU A 292 20.51 4.41 36.43
C LEU A 292 19.50 5.01 37.41
N LEU A 293 19.61 6.30 37.74
CA LEU A 293 18.63 7.03 38.55
C LEU A 293 17.34 7.23 37.72
N ASN A 294 17.46 7.78 36.52
CA ASN A 294 16.35 7.97 35.58
C ASN A 294 15.68 6.64 35.20
N PHE A 295 16.45 5.54 35.11
CA PHE A 295 15.88 4.21 34.87
C PHE A 295 15.14 3.59 36.07
N ASN A 296 15.21 4.16 37.28
CA ASN A 296 14.63 3.59 38.51
C ASN A 296 13.69 4.51 39.31
N HIS A 297 13.39 5.72 38.82
CA HIS A 297 12.69 6.84 39.48
C HIS A 297 11.35 6.59 40.23
N LEU A 298 10.75 5.39 40.21
CA LEU A 298 9.47 5.07 40.86
C LEU A 298 9.62 4.46 42.27
N ASP A 299 10.62 4.89 43.04
CA ASP A 299 10.91 4.35 44.38
C ASP A 299 11.62 5.44 45.21
N SER A 300 10.91 6.13 46.10
CA SER A 300 11.37 7.31 46.85
C SER A 300 12.61 7.12 47.74
N ARG A 301 12.96 5.84 47.99
CA ARG A 301 14.17 5.39 48.68
C ARG A 301 15.43 5.37 47.81
N LEU A 302 15.29 5.54 46.49
CA LEU A 302 16.42 5.59 45.58
C LEU A 302 17.11 6.96 45.73
N LYS A 303 18.37 6.96 46.16
CA LYS A 303 19.21 8.17 46.21
C LYS A 303 20.40 8.02 45.28
N GLY A 304 21.02 9.14 44.92
CA GLY A 304 22.25 9.15 44.15
C GLY A 304 22.94 10.49 44.18
N ASN A 305 24.20 10.50 43.79
CA ASN A 305 25.00 11.70 43.58
C ASN A 305 25.56 11.71 42.15
N ASN A 306 26.61 12.49 41.89
CA ASN A 306 27.18 12.60 40.53
C ASN A 306 28.01 11.38 40.09
N LYS A 307 28.30 10.42 40.98
CA LYS A 307 29.09 9.22 40.69
C LYS A 307 28.31 7.90 40.91
N TYR A 308 27.43 7.83 41.91
CA TYR A 308 26.77 6.59 42.34
C TYR A 308 25.27 6.73 42.63
N VAL A 309 24.55 5.60 42.64
CA VAL A 309 23.14 5.43 43.03
C VAL A 309 23.03 4.28 44.05
N TRP A 310 22.15 4.41 45.04
CA TRP A 310 21.87 3.42 46.09
C TRP A 310 20.38 3.45 46.50
N TYR A 311 19.98 2.51 47.36
CA TYR A 311 18.72 2.57 48.10
C TYR A 311 18.98 2.81 49.58
N GLU A 312 18.13 3.58 50.23
CA GLU A 312 18.06 3.73 51.69
C GLU A 312 16.92 2.86 52.26
N ILE A 313 17.19 2.15 53.36
CA ILE A 313 16.28 1.15 53.94
C ILE A 313 16.14 1.31 55.45
N GLY A 314 14.91 1.21 55.94
CA GLY A 314 14.55 1.38 57.35
C GLY A 314 14.48 2.85 57.78
N THR A 315 13.98 3.07 58.99
CA THR A 315 14.00 4.37 59.70
C THR A 315 15.42 4.93 59.79
N ASN A 316 16.39 4.05 60.07
CA ASN A 316 17.81 4.39 60.28
C ASN A 316 18.59 4.61 58.96
N ARG A 317 17.90 4.79 57.82
CA ARG A 317 18.44 5.14 56.48
C ARG A 317 19.64 4.29 56.01
N LEU A 318 19.64 2.98 56.28
CA LEU A 318 20.75 2.08 55.91
C LEU A 318 20.96 2.01 54.39
N ILE A 319 22.20 2.21 53.94
CA ILE A 319 22.57 2.35 52.53
C ILE A 319 22.91 0.99 51.89
N GLN A 320 22.19 0.60 50.84
CA GLN A 320 22.57 -0.54 49.98
C GLN A 320 23.82 -0.24 49.13
N LYS A 321 24.52 -1.31 48.69
CA LYS A 321 25.74 -1.23 47.85
C LYS A 321 25.61 -0.23 46.70
N LYS A 322 26.42 0.83 46.76
CA LYS A 322 26.49 1.92 45.78
C LYS A 322 26.92 1.38 44.41
N ILE A 323 26.17 1.73 43.36
CA ILE A 323 26.41 1.30 41.97
C ILE A 323 26.67 2.53 41.11
N LYS A 324 27.59 2.44 40.14
CA LYS A 324 27.95 3.55 39.26
C LYS A 324 26.73 4.11 38.54
N ARG A 325 26.46 5.42 38.71
CA ARG A 325 25.25 6.08 38.18
C ARG A 325 25.15 6.00 36.66
N TYR A 326 26.28 6.21 35.98
CA TYR A 326 26.34 6.31 34.53
C TYR A 326 27.02 5.11 33.88
N ILE A 327 26.28 4.37 33.05
CA ILE A 327 26.78 3.23 32.27
C ILE A 327 26.87 3.64 30.80
N LYS A 328 28.09 3.64 30.23
CA LYS A 328 28.33 3.87 28.81
C LYS A 328 27.97 2.61 28.02
N LEU A 329 27.35 2.79 26.85
CA LEU A 329 27.10 1.71 25.90
C LEU A 329 28.39 1.42 25.11
N ASP A 330 29.25 0.59 25.67
CA ASP A 330 30.49 0.14 25.05
C ASP A 330 30.41 -1.35 24.61
N LYS A 331 31.49 -1.86 24.01
CA LYS A 331 31.65 -3.28 23.64
C LYS A 331 31.41 -4.24 24.80
N LYS A 332 31.73 -3.86 26.05
CA LYS A 332 31.58 -4.72 27.24
C LYS A 332 30.12 -4.80 27.65
N PHE A 333 29.43 -3.65 27.74
CA PHE A 333 28.01 -3.63 28.07
C PHE A 333 27.17 -4.28 26.97
N ALA A 334 27.52 -4.09 25.69
CA ALA A 334 26.91 -4.81 24.57
C ALA A 334 27.02 -6.34 24.71
N GLN A 335 28.20 -6.87 25.07
CA GLN A 335 28.38 -8.30 25.33
C GLN A 335 27.54 -8.80 26.52
N LEU A 336 27.41 -8.00 27.59
CA LEU A 336 26.56 -8.36 28.74
C LEU A 336 25.07 -8.33 28.37
N LEU A 337 24.63 -7.37 27.57
CA LEU A 337 23.25 -7.28 27.07
C LEU A 337 22.92 -8.48 26.16
N GLY A 338 23.85 -8.92 25.30
CA GLY A 338 23.67 -10.11 24.46
C GLY A 338 23.43 -11.37 25.30
N PHE A 339 24.29 -11.65 26.28
CA PHE A 339 24.08 -12.77 27.22
C PHE A 339 22.84 -12.58 28.10
N TYR A 340 22.47 -11.34 28.45
CA TYR A 340 21.26 -11.09 29.24
C TYR A 340 19.98 -11.30 28.42
N ILE A 341 20.02 -11.12 27.10
CA ILE A 341 18.85 -11.33 26.23
C ILE A 341 18.55 -12.82 26.05
N SER A 342 19.56 -13.67 25.86
CA SER A 342 19.38 -15.13 25.76
C SER A 342 19.24 -15.80 27.14
N GLU A 343 20.33 -15.83 27.91
CA GLU A 343 20.44 -16.63 29.15
C GLU A 343 19.95 -15.88 30.41
N GLY A 344 19.81 -14.56 30.32
CA GLY A 344 19.60 -13.68 31.46
C GLY A 344 18.16 -13.57 31.93
N TRP A 345 17.96 -13.65 33.25
CA TRP A 345 16.70 -13.38 33.91
C TRP A 345 16.88 -12.48 35.13
N SER A 346 15.79 -11.80 35.51
CA SER A 346 15.71 -10.95 36.70
C SER A 346 14.56 -11.39 37.60
N ARG A 347 14.76 -11.36 38.92
CA ARG A 347 13.71 -11.54 39.93
C ARG A 347 13.66 -10.35 40.87
N SER A 348 12.87 -9.35 40.50
CA SER A 348 12.40 -8.30 41.41
C SER A 348 10.93 -8.56 41.78
N ARG A 349 10.65 -8.82 43.06
CA ARG A 349 9.29 -8.79 43.66
C ARG A 349 9.26 -7.69 44.73
N ARG A 350 8.12 -7.01 44.93
CA ARG A 350 7.97 -5.98 45.98
C ARG A 350 8.30 -6.47 47.41
N LYS A 351 8.09 -7.77 47.71
CA LYS A 351 8.24 -8.38 49.05
C LYS A 351 9.68 -8.77 49.45
N TYR A 352 10.67 -8.70 48.54
CA TYR A 352 12.07 -9.05 48.87
C TYR A 352 12.95 -7.80 49.04
N ARG A 353 13.86 -7.84 50.02
CA ARG A 353 14.83 -6.74 50.30
C ARG A 353 15.87 -6.58 49.18
N GLU A 354 16.17 -7.67 48.45
CA GLU A 354 17.07 -7.68 47.30
C GLU A 354 16.39 -8.21 46.03
N ALA A 355 17.04 -8.03 44.88
CA ALA A 355 16.61 -8.61 43.61
C ALA A 355 17.79 -9.28 42.91
N THR A 356 17.56 -10.47 42.34
CA THR A 356 18.59 -11.29 41.70
C THR A 356 18.62 -11.05 40.20
N ILE A 357 19.83 -10.93 39.64
CA ILE A 357 20.16 -11.14 38.24
C ILE A 357 20.74 -12.55 38.14
N GLY A 358 20.21 -13.39 37.26
CA GLY A 358 20.74 -14.72 36.99
C GLY A 358 20.99 -14.93 35.51
N PHE A 359 22.03 -15.70 35.18
CA PHE A 359 22.32 -16.16 33.82
C PHE A 359 22.44 -17.68 33.85
N GLY A 360 21.70 -18.39 33.00
CA GLY A 360 21.89 -19.82 32.79
C GLY A 360 23.12 -20.10 31.93
N PHE A 361 23.84 -21.20 32.20
CA PHE A 361 24.86 -21.75 31.31
C PHE A 361 24.94 -23.27 31.48
N HIS A 362 25.43 -23.98 30.48
CA HIS A 362 25.85 -25.37 30.61
C HIS A 362 27.17 -25.45 31.40
N ARG A 363 27.35 -26.48 32.24
CA ARG A 363 28.51 -26.62 33.16
C ARG A 363 29.87 -26.47 32.46
N ASN A 364 29.96 -26.88 31.20
CA ASN A 364 31.21 -26.88 30.43
C ASN A 364 31.55 -25.50 29.82
N GLU A 365 30.64 -24.52 29.87
CA GLU A 365 30.81 -23.18 29.27
C GLU A 365 31.62 -22.22 30.17
N LYS A 366 32.68 -22.74 30.80
CA LYS A 366 33.56 -22.02 31.75
C LYS A 366 33.98 -20.64 31.25
N LYS A 367 34.24 -20.51 29.93
CA LYS A 367 34.60 -19.24 29.27
C LYS A 367 33.47 -18.19 29.26
N TYR A 368 32.20 -18.59 29.16
CA TYR A 368 31.05 -17.67 29.17
C TYR A 368 30.64 -17.32 30.60
N ILE A 369 30.70 -18.30 31.51
CA ILE A 369 30.51 -18.14 32.95
C ILE A 369 31.46 -17.04 33.46
N GLU A 370 32.78 -17.21 33.30
CA GLU A 370 33.76 -16.27 33.84
C GLU A 370 33.75 -14.92 33.10
N LYS A 371 33.50 -14.90 31.79
CA LYS A 371 33.27 -13.66 31.04
C LYS A 371 32.09 -12.86 31.60
N THR A 372 31.00 -13.53 31.97
CA THR A 372 29.79 -12.89 32.54
C THR A 372 30.08 -12.33 33.93
N ARG A 373 30.79 -13.07 34.79
CA ARG A 373 31.24 -12.57 36.11
C ARG A 373 32.11 -11.33 35.99
N LYS A 374 33.13 -11.36 35.10
CA LYS A 374 34.02 -10.23 34.83
C LYS A 374 33.27 -9.01 34.28
N LEU A 375 32.27 -9.21 33.42
CA LEU A 375 31.42 -8.12 32.91
C LEU A 375 30.54 -7.51 34.02
N LEU A 376 29.89 -8.31 34.86
CA LEU A 376 29.09 -7.82 35.99
C LEU A 376 29.91 -6.97 36.98
N LYS A 377 31.13 -7.41 37.29
CA LYS A 377 32.06 -6.66 38.14
C LYS A 377 32.54 -5.37 37.47
N GLN A 378 32.95 -5.40 36.20
CA GLN A 378 33.46 -4.21 35.49
C GLN A 378 32.39 -3.15 35.20
N ILE A 379 31.13 -3.56 34.98
CA ILE A 379 30.06 -2.63 34.57
C ILE A 379 29.31 -2.09 35.79
N PHE A 380 28.91 -2.96 36.73
CA PHE A 380 28.06 -2.57 37.86
C PHE A 380 28.77 -2.59 39.23
N GLY A 381 30.04 -3.01 39.30
CA GLY A 381 30.72 -3.24 40.59
C GLY A 381 30.19 -4.46 41.35
N LEU A 382 29.44 -5.34 40.67
CA LEU A 382 28.75 -6.46 41.29
C LEU A 382 29.59 -7.72 41.30
N ASP A 383 29.66 -8.32 42.48
CA ASP A 383 30.25 -9.62 42.73
C ASP A 383 29.21 -10.71 42.44
N SER A 384 29.66 -11.88 42.00
CA SER A 384 28.77 -12.94 41.52
C SER A 384 29.26 -14.34 41.89
N SER A 385 28.33 -15.15 42.40
CA SER A 385 28.52 -16.56 42.70
C SER A 385 28.10 -17.44 41.51
N VAL A 386 28.61 -18.66 41.47
CA VAL A 386 28.22 -19.69 40.49
C VAL A 386 27.55 -20.82 41.26
N VAL A 387 26.29 -21.09 40.95
CA VAL A 387 25.49 -22.15 41.59
C VAL A 387 25.29 -23.29 40.60
N PHE A 388 25.82 -24.47 40.93
CA PHE A 388 25.67 -25.67 40.10
C PHE A 388 24.38 -26.42 40.45
N HIS A 389 23.58 -26.79 39.45
CA HIS A 389 22.34 -27.53 39.68
C HIS A 389 22.67 -29.00 40.00
N LYS A 390 22.45 -29.45 41.25
CA LYS A 390 22.86 -30.78 41.76
C LYS A 390 22.77 -31.91 40.71
N THR A 391 21.57 -32.15 40.17
CA THR A 391 21.27 -33.26 39.23
C THR A 391 21.25 -32.90 37.73
N LYS A 392 21.72 -31.71 37.30
CA LYS A 392 21.69 -31.30 35.89
C LYS A 392 22.99 -30.66 35.45
N ASN A 393 23.34 -30.80 34.17
CA ASN A 393 24.52 -30.17 33.57
C ASN A 393 24.35 -28.66 33.30
N SER A 394 23.56 -27.97 34.11
CA SER A 394 23.45 -26.51 34.13
C SER A 394 24.05 -25.91 35.40
N CYS A 395 24.46 -24.66 35.29
CA CYS A 395 24.84 -23.78 36.39
C CYS A 395 24.21 -22.39 36.19
N GLN A 396 24.23 -21.57 37.23
CA GLN A 396 23.73 -20.20 37.19
C GLN A 396 24.76 -19.23 37.75
N VAL A 397 25.08 -18.18 36.99
CA VAL A 397 25.82 -17.02 37.51
C VAL A 397 24.80 -16.09 38.18
N LEU A 398 24.92 -15.87 39.49
CA LEU A 398 23.99 -15.05 40.26
C LEU A 398 24.67 -13.78 40.78
N ALA A 399 24.01 -12.63 40.63
CA ALA A 399 24.41 -11.35 41.21
C ALA A 399 23.21 -10.64 41.84
N TYR A 400 23.42 -9.96 42.96
CA TYR A 400 22.35 -9.35 43.76
C TYR A 400 22.40 -7.83 43.65
N SER A 401 21.35 -7.24 43.06
CA SER A 401 21.19 -5.79 42.93
C SER A 401 19.77 -5.41 42.51
N ARG A 402 19.08 -4.64 43.36
CA ARG A 402 17.76 -4.05 43.03
C ARG A 402 17.83 -3.05 41.88
N ILE A 403 18.92 -2.29 41.76
CA ILE A 403 19.11 -1.26 40.72
C ILE A 403 19.42 -1.90 39.36
N ALA A 404 20.44 -2.78 39.31
CA ALA A 404 20.88 -3.37 38.05
C ALA A 404 19.89 -4.41 37.51
N ALA A 405 19.19 -5.17 38.37
CA ALA A 405 18.12 -6.07 37.93
C ALA A 405 16.96 -5.30 37.29
N ARG A 406 16.49 -4.22 37.91
CA ARG A 406 15.43 -3.36 37.34
C ARG A 406 15.88 -2.64 36.07
N PHE A 407 17.14 -2.19 36.01
CA PHE A 407 17.72 -1.57 34.82
C PHE A 407 17.72 -2.53 33.63
N LEU A 408 18.27 -3.74 33.77
CA LEU A 408 18.27 -4.76 32.71
C LEU A 408 16.85 -5.22 32.33
N GLU A 409 15.96 -5.39 33.32
CA GLU A 409 14.55 -5.76 33.09
C GLU A 409 13.76 -4.69 32.32
N ARG A 410 14.05 -3.40 32.55
CA ARG A 410 13.47 -2.27 31.80
C ARG A 410 14.12 -2.06 30.42
N LEU A 411 15.40 -2.40 30.28
CA LEU A 411 16.19 -2.14 29.07
C LEU A 411 16.03 -3.24 28.00
N CYS A 412 15.96 -4.51 28.41
CA CYS A 412 15.85 -5.66 27.50
C CYS A 412 14.58 -6.52 27.72
N GLY A 413 13.69 -6.12 28.63
CA GLY A 413 12.43 -6.82 28.88
C GLY A 413 12.55 -8.09 29.75
N LYS A 414 11.40 -8.71 30.01
CA LYS A 414 11.22 -9.77 31.02
C LYS A 414 10.51 -11.00 30.44
N TYR A 415 11.06 -12.18 30.72
CA TYR A 415 10.68 -13.47 30.11
C TYR A 415 10.93 -13.51 28.59
N SER A 416 11.20 -14.69 28.03
CA SER A 416 11.67 -14.85 26.63
C SER A 416 10.72 -14.23 25.59
N GLN A 417 9.41 -14.29 25.83
CA GLN A 417 8.40 -13.73 24.93
C GLN A 417 8.33 -12.19 24.89
N ASN A 418 8.94 -11.49 25.86
CA ASN A 418 9.04 -10.03 25.89
C ASN A 418 10.50 -9.55 25.94
N LYS A 419 11.47 -10.39 25.53
CA LYS A 419 12.83 -9.92 25.28
C LYS A 419 12.84 -9.05 24.03
N ASP A 420 13.48 -7.89 24.13
CA ASP A 420 13.73 -6.92 23.05
C ASP A 420 15.22 -6.48 23.11
N ILE A 421 15.80 -6.09 21.97
CA ILE A 421 17.09 -5.39 21.90
C ILE A 421 16.87 -3.90 22.16
N PRO A 422 17.69 -3.22 22.98
CA PRO A 422 17.56 -1.79 23.25
C PRO A 422 17.72 -0.94 21.98
N TYR A 423 16.86 0.06 21.77
CA TYR A 423 16.87 0.85 20.53
C TYR A 423 18.21 1.57 20.27
N GLN A 424 18.96 1.88 21.34
CA GLN A 424 20.25 2.56 21.24
C GLN A 424 21.31 1.72 20.51
N ILE A 425 21.17 0.38 20.48
CA ILE A 425 22.03 -0.52 19.69
C ILE A 425 21.92 -0.21 18.19
N PHE A 426 20.73 0.20 17.73
CA PHE A 426 20.45 0.55 16.33
C PHE A 426 21.06 1.92 15.94
N GLU A 427 21.53 2.69 16.92
CA GLU A 427 22.18 4.01 16.80
C GLU A 427 23.61 3.99 17.36
N SER A 428 24.14 2.79 17.66
CA SER A 428 25.53 2.55 18.06
C SER A 428 26.43 2.29 16.83
N SER A 429 27.74 2.14 17.03
CA SER A 429 28.66 1.68 15.98
C SER A 429 28.44 0.20 15.62
N ASP A 430 28.87 -0.21 14.42
CA ASP A 430 28.76 -1.61 13.97
C ASP A 430 29.50 -2.58 14.91
N GLU A 431 30.59 -2.14 15.54
CA GLU A 431 31.31 -2.92 16.54
C GLU A 431 30.46 -3.29 17.77
N ILE A 432 29.62 -2.36 18.23
CA ILE A 432 28.71 -2.57 19.37
C ILE A 432 27.60 -3.55 18.98
N ILE A 433 27.10 -3.46 17.74
CA ILE A 433 26.12 -4.39 17.18
C ILE A 433 26.72 -5.80 17.07
N ILE A 434 27.94 -5.92 16.52
CA ILE A 434 28.68 -7.19 16.43
C ILE A 434 28.94 -7.76 17.83
N ALA A 435 29.33 -6.92 18.81
CA ALA A 435 29.59 -7.35 20.19
C ALA A 435 28.34 -7.93 20.88
N LEU A 436 27.17 -7.29 20.73
CA LEU A 436 25.90 -7.80 21.26
C LEU A 436 25.48 -9.08 20.54
N LEU A 437 25.46 -9.07 19.21
CA LEU A 437 25.03 -10.22 18.42
C LEU A 437 25.96 -11.44 18.63
N THR A 438 27.26 -11.23 18.85
CA THR A 438 28.20 -12.32 19.18
C THR A 438 27.79 -13.04 20.46
N SER A 439 27.51 -12.32 21.55
CA SER A 439 27.07 -12.93 22.81
C SER A 439 25.67 -13.57 22.71
N LEU A 440 24.76 -12.93 21.97
CA LEU A 440 23.40 -13.39 21.76
C LEU A 440 23.33 -14.69 20.93
N PHE A 441 24.16 -14.83 19.88
CA PHE A 441 24.33 -16.09 19.16
C PHE A 441 25.12 -17.15 19.94
N LYS A 442 25.83 -16.80 21.03
CA LYS A 442 26.58 -17.77 21.85
C LYS A 442 25.73 -18.52 22.87
N GLY A 443 24.60 -17.97 23.30
CA GLY A 443 23.60 -18.69 24.09
C GLY A 443 22.57 -19.39 23.17
N ASP A 444 21.55 -18.64 22.74
CA ASP A 444 20.42 -19.14 21.94
C ASP A 444 20.75 -19.51 20.47
N GLY A 445 21.99 -19.29 20.00
CA GLY A 445 22.37 -19.53 18.61
C GLY A 445 22.67 -21.00 18.31
N SER A 446 21.83 -21.63 17.50
CA SER A 446 22.02 -23.00 17.04
C SER A 446 22.77 -23.05 15.70
N ARG A 447 23.90 -23.77 15.68
CA ARG A 447 24.53 -24.28 14.46
C ARG A 447 24.06 -25.71 14.17
N LYS A 448 23.89 -26.05 12.90
CA LYS A 448 23.80 -27.45 12.42
C LYS A 448 24.85 -27.67 11.35
N ASP A 449 25.29 -28.91 11.19
CA ASP A 449 26.32 -29.35 10.24
C ASP A 449 25.96 -29.03 8.78
N THR A 450 24.66 -28.81 8.52
CA THR A 450 24.08 -28.38 7.24
C THR A 450 24.12 -26.86 7.03
N MET A 451 25.32 -26.27 7.08
CA MET A 451 25.65 -24.95 6.47
C MET A 451 24.68 -23.80 6.82
N ARG A 452 24.25 -23.70 8.08
CA ARG A 452 23.26 -22.72 8.56
C ARG A 452 23.55 -22.27 10.00
N VAL A 453 23.36 -20.98 10.27
CA VAL A 453 23.21 -20.43 11.62
C VAL A 453 21.75 -20.10 11.84
N SER A 454 21.20 -20.42 13.00
CA SER A 454 19.83 -20.05 13.36
C SER A 454 19.68 -19.61 14.81
N PHE A 455 18.67 -18.78 15.05
CA PHE A 455 18.28 -18.29 16.36
C PHE A 455 16.77 -18.50 16.50
N ASP A 456 16.33 -19.20 17.55
CA ASP A 456 14.92 -19.53 17.78
C ASP A 456 14.43 -18.79 19.02
N SER A 457 13.34 -18.04 18.93
CA SER A 457 12.76 -17.32 20.07
C SER A 457 11.24 -17.30 20.03
N THR A 458 10.60 -17.07 21.17
CA THR A 458 9.15 -16.81 21.27
C THR A 458 8.79 -15.33 21.08
N SER A 459 9.78 -14.42 21.03
CA SER A 459 9.58 -13.00 20.72
C SER A 459 9.73 -12.75 19.22
N LEU A 460 8.63 -12.37 18.56
CA LEU A 460 8.62 -11.89 17.17
C LEU A 460 9.47 -10.62 17.02
N ASN A 461 9.36 -9.71 18.00
CA ASN A 461 10.09 -8.46 18.04
C ASN A 461 11.61 -8.70 18.06
N LEU A 462 12.10 -9.50 18.99
CA LEU A 462 13.53 -9.85 19.07
C LEU A 462 14.06 -10.39 17.74
N VAL A 463 13.29 -11.27 17.09
CA VAL A 463 13.69 -11.89 15.83
C VAL A 463 13.65 -10.91 14.64
N SER A 464 12.68 -9.99 14.59
CA SER A 464 12.67 -8.85 13.65
C SER A 464 13.84 -7.88 13.90
N GLN A 465 14.14 -7.59 15.17
CA GLN A 465 15.23 -6.73 15.61
C GLN A 465 16.62 -7.29 15.25
N ILE A 466 16.85 -8.59 15.46
CA ILE A 466 18.09 -9.26 15.03
C ILE A 466 18.22 -9.18 13.50
N LYS A 467 17.13 -9.43 12.75
CA LYS A 467 17.12 -9.30 11.28
C LYS A 467 17.45 -7.89 10.81
N VAL A 468 16.93 -6.86 11.46
CA VAL A 468 17.27 -5.44 11.19
C VAL A 468 18.76 -5.16 11.40
N LEU A 469 19.33 -5.63 12.50
CA LEU A 469 20.74 -5.40 12.81
C LEU A 469 21.68 -6.19 11.88
N LEU A 470 21.31 -7.42 11.53
CA LEU A 470 22.00 -8.20 10.49
C LEU A 470 21.91 -7.50 9.12
N ALA A 471 20.74 -6.96 8.75
CA ALA A 471 20.54 -6.21 7.52
C ALA A 471 21.46 -4.97 7.43
N ARG A 472 21.60 -4.21 8.54
CA ARG A 472 22.57 -3.10 8.65
C ARG A 472 24.01 -3.58 8.47
N LEU A 473 24.40 -4.71 9.07
CA LEU A 473 25.70 -5.36 8.82
C LEU A 473 25.82 -5.99 7.41
N GLY A 474 24.82 -5.84 6.55
CA GLY A 474 24.77 -6.41 5.20
C GLY A 474 24.72 -7.95 5.17
N ILE A 475 23.99 -8.55 6.10
CA ILE A 475 23.70 -9.98 6.21
C ILE A 475 22.18 -10.14 6.18
N MET A 476 21.64 -10.82 5.16
CA MET A 476 20.21 -11.06 5.04
C MET A 476 19.82 -12.32 5.81
N SER A 477 18.71 -12.28 6.54
CA SER A 477 18.26 -13.42 7.36
C SER A 477 16.76 -13.67 7.22
N SER A 478 16.40 -14.89 6.81
CA SER A 478 15.01 -15.33 6.69
C SER A 478 14.42 -15.69 8.06
N ILE A 479 13.13 -15.45 8.26
CA ILE A 479 12.42 -15.82 9.49
C ILE A 479 11.30 -16.82 9.14
N LYS A 480 11.11 -17.86 9.96
CA LYS A 480 10.01 -18.83 9.83
C LYS A 480 9.23 -18.95 11.13
N ILE A 481 7.91 -18.95 11.04
CA ILE A 481 7.02 -19.29 12.16
C ILE A 481 6.97 -20.81 12.31
N ARG A 482 7.02 -21.29 13.56
CA ARG A 482 6.82 -22.68 13.96
C ARG A 482 5.57 -22.76 14.84
N LYS A 483 4.50 -23.39 14.33
CA LYS A 483 3.30 -23.74 15.12
C LYS A 483 3.61 -25.03 15.92
N PRO A 484 3.18 -25.15 17.19
CA PRO A 484 3.46 -26.33 18.01
C PRO A 484 2.61 -27.54 17.57
N GLN A 485 3.22 -28.73 17.53
CA GLN A 485 2.51 -29.99 17.30
C GLN A 485 1.95 -30.54 18.64
N LYS A 486 0.61 -30.57 18.76
CA LYS A 486 -0.18 -31.29 19.80
C LYS A 486 0.32 -31.23 21.27
N LYS A 487 0.00 -30.15 22.02
CA LYS A 487 -0.54 -30.16 23.42
C LYS A 487 -0.71 -28.72 23.98
N ARG A 488 -1.53 -28.61 25.04
CA ARG A 488 -2.09 -27.37 25.67
C ARG A 488 -1.18 -26.11 25.67
N ARG A 489 -1.78 -24.96 25.31
CA ARG A 489 -1.36 -23.56 25.62
C ARG A 489 0.08 -23.12 25.21
N SER A 490 0.76 -23.81 24.31
CA SER A 490 2.06 -23.36 23.77
C SER A 490 1.89 -22.25 22.72
N LYS A 491 2.70 -21.18 22.80
CA LYS A 491 2.75 -20.08 21.81
C LYS A 491 3.65 -20.46 20.61
N PRO A 492 3.42 -19.89 19.41
CA PRO A 492 4.32 -20.10 18.27
C PRO A 492 5.73 -19.57 18.56
N SER A 493 6.74 -20.18 17.93
CA SER A 493 8.13 -19.70 17.96
C SER A 493 8.59 -19.23 16.58
N TYR A 494 9.57 -18.35 16.57
CA TYR A 494 10.11 -17.67 15.39
C TYR A 494 11.57 -18.06 15.23
N LYS A 495 11.89 -18.71 14.11
CA LYS A 495 13.25 -19.13 13.78
C LYS A 495 13.85 -18.20 12.74
N LEU A 496 14.80 -17.38 13.16
CA LEU A 496 15.70 -16.67 12.27
C LEU A 496 16.73 -17.67 11.72
N THR A 497 17.06 -17.57 10.43
CA THR A 497 18.06 -18.42 9.77
C THR A 497 18.90 -17.60 8.79
N ILE A 498 20.22 -17.70 8.95
CA ILE A 498 21.24 -17.19 8.03
C ILE A 498 21.78 -18.38 7.22
N SER A 499 21.85 -18.24 5.89
CA SER A 499 22.33 -19.29 4.99
C SER A 499 22.87 -18.75 3.68
N GLY A 500 23.70 -19.52 2.96
CA GLY A 500 24.33 -19.12 1.69
C GLY A 500 25.59 -18.25 1.87
N LYS A 501 26.02 -17.55 0.81
CA LYS A 501 27.29 -16.77 0.76
C LYS A 501 27.51 -15.83 1.96
N GLN A 502 26.44 -15.26 2.49
CA GLN A 502 26.46 -14.36 3.64
C GLN A 502 26.98 -15.00 4.95
N LEU A 503 27.10 -16.33 5.02
CA LEU A 503 27.83 -17.01 6.09
C LEU A 503 29.34 -16.73 6.08
N PHE A 504 29.94 -16.41 4.92
CA PHE A 504 31.32 -15.91 4.87
C PHE A 504 31.44 -14.52 5.51
N LYS A 505 30.48 -13.62 5.24
CA LYS A 505 30.42 -12.30 5.90
C LYS A 505 30.17 -12.46 7.40
N PHE A 506 29.31 -13.40 7.79
CA PHE A 506 29.10 -13.77 9.18
C PHE A 506 30.41 -14.22 9.85
N ASN A 507 31.11 -15.23 9.32
CA ASN A 507 32.39 -15.71 9.88
C ASN A 507 33.50 -14.64 9.91
N LYS A 508 33.49 -13.65 8.99
CA LYS A 508 34.43 -12.52 8.98
C LYS A 508 34.19 -11.54 10.14
N LEU A 509 32.92 -11.25 10.46
CA LEU A 509 32.53 -10.32 11.53
C LEU A 509 32.48 -11.01 12.91
N PHE A 510 31.85 -12.18 12.97
CA PHE A 510 31.61 -12.97 14.19
C PHE A 510 32.75 -13.98 14.45
N LYS A 511 33.99 -13.49 14.49
CA LYS A 511 35.20 -14.34 14.66
C LYS A 511 35.13 -15.27 15.88
N GLU A 512 34.48 -14.86 16.97
CA GLU A 512 34.35 -15.69 18.17
C GLU A 512 33.21 -16.72 18.13
N PHE A 513 32.40 -16.76 17.06
CA PHE A 513 31.30 -17.71 16.85
C PHE A 513 31.29 -18.20 15.39
N GLN A 514 32.45 -18.66 14.92
CA GLN A 514 32.58 -19.22 13.57
C GLN A 514 31.89 -20.58 13.45
N ILE A 515 31.29 -20.82 12.29
CA ILE A 515 30.81 -22.13 11.86
C ILE A 515 31.69 -22.70 10.74
N PRO A 516 31.84 -24.03 10.62
CA PRO A 516 32.43 -24.61 9.43
C PRO A 516 31.55 -24.30 8.21
N VAL A 517 32.13 -23.65 7.20
CA VAL A 517 31.47 -23.36 5.92
C VAL A 517 32.31 -24.01 4.81
N LYS A 518 31.84 -25.15 4.29
CA LYS A 518 32.43 -25.74 3.08
C LYS A 518 32.22 -24.78 1.90
N LYS A 519 33.28 -24.46 1.14
CA LYS A 519 33.17 -23.71 -0.12
C LYS A 519 32.30 -24.52 -1.10
N GLN A 520 31.15 -23.98 -1.48
CA GLN A 520 30.29 -24.57 -2.52
C GLN A 520 30.60 -23.90 -3.86
N LYS A 521 30.65 -24.67 -4.97
CA LYS A 521 30.85 -24.13 -6.33
C LYS A 521 29.80 -23.06 -6.69
N PHE A 522 28.58 -23.19 -6.18
CA PHE A 522 27.50 -22.22 -6.38
C PHE A 522 26.62 -22.07 -5.13
N TYR A 523 26.03 -20.88 -4.95
CA TYR A 523 25.07 -20.59 -3.90
C TYR A 523 23.88 -19.84 -4.51
N ARG A 524 22.72 -20.50 -4.68
CA ARG A 524 21.50 -19.86 -5.21
C ARG A 524 20.83 -19.01 -4.12
N ASN A 525 21.08 -17.71 -4.16
CA ASN A 525 20.34 -16.73 -3.36
C ASN A 525 19.80 -15.63 -4.29
N ASP A 526 18.49 -15.43 -4.32
CA ASP A 526 17.84 -14.43 -5.18
C ASP A 526 17.51 -13.14 -4.43
N THR A 527 17.59 -13.18 -3.11
CA THR A 527 17.67 -11.97 -2.28
C THR A 527 19.10 -11.44 -2.30
N PHE A 528 19.27 -10.13 -2.48
CA PHE A 528 20.57 -9.44 -2.45
C PHE A 528 20.47 -8.05 -1.81
N ILE A 529 21.62 -7.42 -1.58
CA ILE A 529 21.73 -6.03 -1.10
C ILE A 529 22.36 -5.18 -2.18
N TRP A 530 21.73 -4.04 -2.49
CA TRP A 530 22.21 -3.07 -3.48
C TRP A 530 21.49 -1.72 -3.31
N ARG A 531 22.16 -0.60 -3.64
CA ARG A 531 21.64 0.78 -3.55
C ARG A 531 20.81 1.09 -2.28
N ASN A 532 21.33 0.73 -1.09
CA ASN A 532 20.69 0.89 0.23
C ASN A 532 19.40 0.07 0.51
N TYR A 533 19.07 -0.94 -0.30
CA TYR A 533 17.95 -1.85 -0.04
C TYR A 533 18.39 -3.32 0.06
N ILE A 534 17.61 -4.11 0.80
CA ILE A 534 17.47 -5.55 0.56
C ILE A 534 16.41 -5.71 -0.54
N TRP A 535 16.81 -6.37 -1.62
CA TRP A 535 15.96 -6.73 -2.75
C TRP A 535 15.51 -8.17 -2.58
N PHE A 536 14.21 -8.45 -2.67
CA PHE A 536 13.68 -9.80 -2.51
C PHE A 536 12.51 -10.07 -3.45
N PRO A 537 12.50 -11.22 -4.15
CA PRO A 537 11.46 -11.49 -5.12
C PRO A 537 10.11 -11.79 -4.45
N VAL A 538 9.05 -11.27 -5.06
CA VAL A 538 7.69 -11.81 -4.99
C VAL A 538 7.74 -13.32 -5.29
N LYS A 539 7.11 -14.13 -4.43
CA LYS A 539 6.84 -15.55 -4.70
C LYS A 539 5.58 -15.70 -5.54
N GLU A 540 4.60 -14.85 -5.23
CA GLU A 540 3.19 -15.01 -5.54
C GLU A 540 2.48 -13.71 -5.15
N ILE A 541 1.61 -13.18 -6.00
CA ILE A 541 0.55 -12.26 -5.57
C ILE A 541 -0.72 -13.10 -5.46
N SER A 542 -1.52 -12.88 -4.42
CA SER A 542 -2.96 -13.21 -4.43
C SER A 542 -3.74 -11.89 -4.31
N PHE A 543 -5.05 -11.79 -4.52
CA PHE A 543 -5.92 -10.68 -4.07
C PHE A 543 -7.07 -11.36 -3.27
N GLU A 544 -8.07 -10.64 -2.77
CA GLU A 544 -9.38 -11.19 -2.35
C GLU A 544 -10.51 -10.16 -2.40
N ARG A 545 -11.76 -10.56 -2.67
CA ARG A 545 -12.90 -9.68 -2.38
C ARG A 545 -13.02 -9.54 -0.87
N TYR A 546 -12.99 -8.31 -0.38
CA TYR A 546 -12.91 -8.00 1.03
C TYR A 546 -13.93 -6.92 1.40
N LYS A 547 -14.84 -7.29 2.29
CA LYS A 547 -15.78 -6.38 2.93
C LYS A 547 -15.28 -6.06 4.34
N GLY A 548 -15.04 -4.78 4.62
CA GLY A 548 -14.60 -4.29 5.94
C GLY A 548 -13.44 -3.31 5.88
N LYS A 549 -12.79 -3.09 7.03
CA LYS A 549 -11.83 -2.00 7.21
C LYS A 549 -10.62 -2.08 6.31
N VAL A 550 -10.38 -1.00 5.57
CA VAL A 550 -9.05 -0.52 5.22
C VAL A 550 -8.51 0.51 6.23
N CYS A 551 -7.24 0.86 6.07
CA CYS A 551 -6.38 1.74 6.85
C CYS A 551 -5.34 2.38 5.91
N ASP A 552 -4.68 3.48 6.29
CA ASP A 552 -3.50 4.00 5.54
C ASP A 552 -2.49 4.74 6.44
N LEU A 553 -1.21 4.78 6.00
CA LEU A 553 -0.15 5.60 6.60
C LEU A 553 0.72 6.65 5.82
N THR A 554 0.20 7.75 5.25
CA THR A 554 1.00 9.00 4.94
C THR A 554 2.07 9.46 5.99
N VAL A 555 3.25 10.00 5.62
CA VAL A 555 4.42 10.13 6.53
C VAL A 555 5.00 11.56 6.71
N GLU A 556 5.92 11.73 7.66
CA GLU A 556 6.65 12.99 7.93
C GLU A 556 7.61 13.37 6.80
N LYS A 557 7.28 14.44 6.07
CA LYS A 557 8.08 14.99 4.96
C LYS A 557 8.43 13.89 3.93
N ASP A 558 7.47 13.01 3.70
CA ASP A 558 7.60 11.73 3.00
C ASP A 558 6.17 11.18 2.77
N SER A 559 5.84 10.69 1.57
CA SER A 559 4.55 10.02 1.33
C SER A 559 4.58 8.53 1.71
N SER A 560 5.71 8.00 2.21
CA SER A 560 5.96 6.55 2.27
C SER A 560 6.32 5.96 3.64
N TYR A 561 5.93 4.70 3.84
CA TYR A 561 6.21 3.89 5.03
C TYR A 561 6.47 2.42 4.67
N VAL A 562 7.13 1.68 5.57
CA VAL A 562 7.39 0.23 5.41
C VAL A 562 6.30 -0.62 6.07
N ALA A 563 5.46 -1.25 5.24
CA ALA A 563 4.33 -2.12 5.56
C ALA A 563 4.61 -3.58 5.11
N ASN A 564 4.46 -4.55 6.02
CA ASN A 564 4.89 -5.94 5.87
C ASN A 564 6.27 -6.09 5.20
N GLU A 565 7.20 -5.22 5.63
CA GLU A 565 8.60 -5.14 5.13
C GLU A 565 8.77 -4.64 3.67
N ILE A 566 7.79 -3.91 3.13
CA ILE A 566 7.74 -3.35 1.76
C ILE A 566 7.30 -1.86 1.83
N ALA A 567 7.67 -0.95 0.92
CA ALA A 567 7.33 0.50 1.01
C ALA A 567 6.19 0.98 0.09
N VAL A 568 5.51 2.12 0.34
CA VAL A 568 4.19 2.52 -0.31
C VAL A 568 3.88 4.05 -0.47
N HIS A 569 2.75 4.50 -1.10
CA HIS A 569 2.37 5.94 -1.42
C HIS A 569 0.93 6.45 -0.97
N ASN A 570 0.41 7.63 -1.44
CA ASN A 570 -0.92 8.29 -1.16
C ASN A 570 -1.47 9.20 -2.32
N SER A 571 -2.77 9.57 -2.30
CA SER A 571 -3.54 10.31 -3.35
C SER A 571 -4.08 11.73 -2.98
N ALA A 572 -5.01 12.30 -3.77
CA ALA A 572 -5.08 13.71 -4.19
C ALA A 572 -6.31 14.56 -3.70
N ALA A 573 -6.81 15.47 -4.57
CA ALA A 573 -8.00 16.35 -4.54
C ALA A 573 -8.08 17.58 -3.58
N GLY A 574 -8.44 18.77 -4.12
CA GLY A 574 -8.69 20.01 -3.33
C GLY A 574 -8.56 21.40 -4.00
N SER A 575 -8.66 21.56 -5.33
CA SER A 575 -8.38 22.83 -6.07
C SER A 575 -9.62 23.67 -6.43
N LEU A 576 -9.49 25.00 -6.34
CA LEU A 576 -10.45 26.00 -6.84
C LEU A 576 -10.29 26.26 -8.34
N VAL A 577 -9.07 26.24 -8.88
CA VAL A 577 -8.85 26.28 -10.35
C VAL A 577 -9.57 25.11 -11.03
N SER A 578 -9.51 23.91 -10.46
CA SER A 578 -10.32 22.77 -10.93
C SER A 578 -11.84 22.99 -10.85
N TYR A 579 -12.34 23.78 -9.90
CA TYR A 579 -13.78 24.06 -9.76
C TYR A 579 -14.28 25.11 -10.75
N VAL A 580 -13.53 26.21 -10.93
CA VAL A 580 -13.85 27.28 -11.88
C VAL A 580 -13.74 26.80 -13.34
N LEU A 581 -12.74 25.98 -13.64
CA LEU A 581 -12.62 25.34 -14.95
C LEU A 581 -13.65 24.23 -15.21
N GLY A 582 -14.41 23.80 -14.20
CA GLY A 582 -15.44 22.76 -14.33
C GLY A 582 -14.94 21.31 -14.27
N ILE A 583 -13.64 21.09 -14.00
CA ILE A 583 -13.06 19.75 -13.73
C ILE A 583 -13.74 19.11 -12.51
N THR A 584 -13.96 19.89 -11.46
CA THR A 584 -14.72 19.48 -10.27
C THR A 584 -16.01 20.28 -10.14
N ASP A 585 -17.07 19.65 -9.65
CA ASP A 585 -18.39 20.29 -9.43
C ASP A 585 -18.63 20.72 -7.97
N ILE A 586 -17.62 20.60 -7.09
CA ILE A 586 -17.75 20.96 -5.68
C ILE A 586 -16.87 22.16 -5.33
N ASP A 587 -17.51 23.21 -4.79
CA ASP A 587 -16.84 24.45 -4.39
C ASP A 587 -15.91 24.20 -3.18
N PRO A 588 -14.58 24.36 -3.34
CA PRO A 588 -13.63 24.19 -2.26
C PRO A 588 -13.59 25.35 -1.26
N LEU A 589 -14.29 26.47 -1.51
CA LEU A 589 -14.42 27.57 -0.55
C LEU A 589 -15.65 27.39 0.36
N LYS A 590 -16.82 27.02 -0.18
CA LYS A 590 -18.01 26.64 0.60
C LYS A 590 -17.79 25.39 1.43
N TYR A 591 -17.20 24.34 0.84
CA TYR A 591 -16.90 23.09 1.56
C TYR A 591 -15.49 23.06 2.15
N ASP A 592 -14.75 24.18 2.10
CA ASP A 592 -13.48 24.40 2.82
C ASP A 592 -12.50 23.21 2.63
N LEU A 593 -12.09 23.08 1.37
CA LEU A 593 -11.16 22.09 0.82
C LEU A 593 -9.84 22.78 0.44
N LEU A 594 -8.72 22.10 0.68
CA LEU A 594 -7.41 22.73 0.77
C LEU A 594 -6.48 22.29 -0.37
N PHE A 595 -5.95 23.25 -1.12
CA PHE A 595 -5.16 23.01 -2.33
C PHE A 595 -3.85 22.28 -2.06
N GLU A 596 -3.18 22.58 -0.95
CA GLU A 596 -1.86 22.03 -0.59
C GLU A 596 -1.92 20.54 -0.25
N ARG A 597 -3.14 20.00 -0.16
CA ARG A 597 -3.44 18.57 -0.05
C ARG A 597 -3.36 17.86 -1.41
N PHE A 598 -3.64 18.56 -2.51
CA PHE A 598 -3.61 18.10 -3.89
C PHE A 598 -2.22 18.36 -4.52
N LEU A 599 -1.90 19.62 -4.81
CA LEU A 599 -0.64 20.07 -5.39
C LEU A 599 0.13 20.86 -4.32
N ASN A 600 1.44 20.66 -4.20
CA ASN A 600 2.21 21.19 -3.09
C ASN A 600 3.51 21.85 -3.59
N PRO A 601 3.72 23.17 -3.41
CA PRO A 601 4.85 23.88 -4.02
C PRO A 601 6.22 23.40 -3.52
N ASP A 602 6.31 22.86 -2.30
CA ASP A 602 7.55 22.27 -1.76
C ASP A 602 7.94 20.94 -2.43
N ARG A 603 7.10 20.37 -3.32
CA ARG A 603 7.35 19.07 -3.98
C ARG A 603 6.61 18.92 -5.31
N ILE A 604 7.32 19.23 -6.40
CA ILE A 604 6.88 18.91 -7.76
C ILE A 604 6.70 17.39 -7.92
N SER A 605 5.50 16.98 -8.35
CA SER A 605 5.17 15.65 -8.86
C SER A 605 3.89 15.78 -9.68
N MET A 606 3.79 15.08 -10.81
CA MET A 606 2.62 15.15 -11.70
C MET A 606 1.31 14.99 -10.92
N PRO A 607 0.32 15.90 -11.11
CA PRO A 607 -0.99 15.76 -10.51
C PRO A 607 -1.73 14.53 -11.07
N ASP A 608 -2.46 13.86 -10.18
CA ASP A 608 -3.25 12.65 -10.45
C ASP A 608 -4.72 13.03 -10.20
N ILE A 609 -5.45 13.43 -11.24
CA ILE A 609 -6.89 13.70 -11.20
C ILE A 609 -7.61 12.46 -11.76
N ASP A 610 -7.99 11.52 -10.89
CA ASP A 610 -8.89 10.43 -11.30
C ASP A 610 -10.27 11.03 -11.63
N LEU A 611 -10.77 10.78 -12.85
CA LEU A 611 -12.11 11.19 -13.29
C LEU A 611 -12.99 9.97 -13.56
N ASP A 612 -14.16 9.95 -12.93
CA ASP A 612 -15.24 9.02 -13.26
C ASP A 612 -16.10 9.61 -14.40
N PHE A 613 -16.61 8.76 -15.31
CA PHE A 613 -17.52 9.08 -16.41
C PHE A 613 -18.65 8.04 -16.46
N THR A 614 -19.69 8.24 -17.30
CA THR A 614 -20.68 7.18 -17.55
C THR A 614 -20.03 6.01 -18.30
N ASP A 615 -20.39 4.78 -17.97
CA ASP A 615 -19.72 3.59 -18.52
C ASP A 615 -20.08 3.31 -19.99
N VAL A 616 -21.16 3.90 -20.49
CA VAL A 616 -21.63 3.82 -21.89
C VAL A 616 -21.08 4.91 -22.82
N ARG A 617 -20.95 6.17 -22.35
CA ARG A 617 -20.63 7.33 -23.24
C ARG A 617 -19.21 7.88 -23.10
N ARG A 618 -18.39 7.34 -22.18
CA ARG A 618 -16.94 7.63 -22.07
C ARG A 618 -16.15 7.54 -23.39
N ASP A 619 -16.58 6.67 -24.32
CA ASP A 619 -15.85 6.42 -25.55
C ASP A 619 -16.10 7.53 -26.60
N GLU A 620 -17.18 8.32 -26.45
CA GLU A 620 -17.36 9.62 -27.13
C GLU A 620 -16.29 10.63 -26.67
N VAL A 621 -16.02 10.69 -25.35
CA VAL A 621 -15.00 11.57 -24.77
C VAL A 621 -13.60 11.18 -25.26
N PHE A 622 -13.32 9.88 -25.39
CA PHE A 622 -12.08 9.41 -26.03
C PHE A 622 -11.99 9.83 -27.51
N ALA A 623 -13.06 9.69 -28.27
CA ALA A 623 -13.10 10.12 -29.67
C ALA A 623 -12.83 11.63 -29.84
N TYR A 624 -13.37 12.47 -28.95
CA TYR A 624 -13.06 13.90 -28.92
C TYR A 624 -11.59 14.19 -28.62
N ILE A 625 -11.02 13.57 -27.58
CA ILE A 625 -9.60 13.75 -27.23
C ILE A 625 -8.73 13.34 -28.42
N ARG A 626 -9.06 12.23 -29.09
CA ARG A 626 -8.36 11.73 -30.29
C ARG A 626 -8.47 12.71 -31.46
N GLN A 627 -9.67 13.22 -31.75
CA GLN A 627 -9.90 14.22 -32.80
C GLN A 627 -9.13 15.54 -32.55
N LYS A 628 -9.09 16.01 -31.30
CA LYS A 628 -8.57 17.34 -30.95
C LYS A 628 -7.06 17.39 -30.70
N TYR A 629 -6.50 16.40 -30.02
CA TYR A 629 -5.07 16.37 -29.68
C TYR A 629 -4.22 15.63 -30.71
N GLY A 630 -4.86 14.89 -31.63
CA GLY A 630 -4.23 14.27 -32.79
C GLY A 630 -4.52 12.77 -32.87
N GLU A 631 -5.04 12.32 -34.01
CA GLU A 631 -5.26 10.90 -34.35
C GLU A 631 -3.99 10.04 -34.22
N ASP A 632 -2.83 10.66 -34.42
CA ASP A 632 -1.49 10.11 -34.29
C ASP A 632 -0.89 10.27 -32.88
N LYS A 633 -1.45 11.15 -32.04
CA LYS A 633 -0.93 11.56 -30.71
C LYS A 633 -1.73 11.01 -29.54
N VAL A 634 -2.85 10.36 -29.82
CA VAL A 634 -3.79 9.81 -28.81
C VAL A 634 -4.11 8.35 -29.12
N ALA A 635 -3.98 7.49 -28.11
CA ALA A 635 -4.38 6.09 -28.21
C ALA A 635 -4.91 5.55 -26.88
N GLN A 636 -5.72 4.50 -26.95
CA GLN A 636 -6.03 3.69 -25.77
C GLN A 636 -4.83 2.79 -25.42
N ILE A 637 -4.66 2.51 -24.12
CA ILE A 637 -3.55 1.67 -23.64
C ILE A 637 -3.92 0.19 -23.79
N ILE A 638 -2.98 -0.66 -24.23
CA ILE A 638 -3.22 -2.11 -24.31
C ILE A 638 -3.25 -2.82 -22.95
N THR A 639 -4.13 -3.80 -22.84
CA THR A 639 -4.19 -4.78 -21.76
C THR A 639 -4.06 -6.19 -22.29
N PHE A 640 -3.11 -6.96 -21.74
CA PHE A 640 -2.91 -8.35 -22.12
C PHE A 640 -3.76 -9.30 -21.25
N GLY A 641 -4.78 -9.89 -21.87
CA GLY A 641 -5.58 -10.97 -21.31
C GLY A 641 -4.76 -12.26 -21.24
N THR A 642 -4.73 -12.90 -20.07
CA THR A 642 -3.87 -14.08 -19.80
C THR A 642 -4.69 -15.24 -19.27
N MET A 643 -4.35 -16.46 -19.67
CA MET A 643 -5.04 -17.69 -19.24
C MET A 643 -4.91 -17.92 -17.72
N ALA A 644 -5.93 -17.54 -16.95
CA ALA A 644 -6.01 -17.88 -15.53
C ALA A 644 -6.28 -19.38 -15.33
N ALA A 645 -5.89 -19.95 -14.18
CA ALA A 645 -5.97 -21.39 -13.85
C ALA A 645 -7.24 -22.13 -14.35
N ARG A 646 -8.44 -21.57 -14.11
CA ARG A 646 -9.72 -22.17 -14.54
C ARG A 646 -9.90 -22.20 -16.05
N ALA A 647 -9.43 -21.16 -16.76
CA ALA A 647 -9.44 -21.12 -18.22
C ALA A 647 -8.41 -22.11 -18.78
N ALA A 648 -7.16 -22.06 -18.30
CA ALA A 648 -6.09 -22.92 -18.76
C ALA A 648 -6.44 -24.43 -18.69
N VAL A 649 -7.15 -24.87 -17.64
CA VAL A 649 -7.64 -26.27 -17.52
C VAL A 649 -8.71 -26.62 -18.56
N ARG A 650 -9.65 -25.71 -18.86
CA ARG A 650 -10.66 -25.93 -19.91
C ARG A 650 -10.03 -25.87 -21.31
N ASP A 651 -9.16 -24.90 -21.56
CA ASP A 651 -8.48 -24.69 -22.84
C ASP A 651 -7.57 -25.88 -23.19
N ALA A 652 -6.70 -26.31 -22.27
CA ALA A 652 -5.81 -27.44 -22.47
C ALA A 652 -6.59 -28.77 -22.61
N GLY A 653 -7.65 -28.98 -21.81
CA GLY A 653 -8.50 -30.16 -21.92
C GLY A 653 -9.24 -30.26 -23.26
N ARG A 654 -9.71 -29.14 -23.79
CA ARG A 654 -10.29 -29.04 -25.13
C ARG A 654 -9.28 -29.40 -26.21
N ALA A 655 -8.06 -28.86 -26.17
CA ALA A 655 -7.00 -29.19 -27.13
C ALA A 655 -6.54 -30.66 -27.03
N LEU A 656 -6.57 -31.26 -25.85
CA LEU A 656 -6.35 -32.69 -25.61
C LEU A 656 -7.54 -33.57 -26.05
N GLY A 657 -8.64 -33.00 -26.57
CA GLY A 657 -9.81 -33.73 -27.07
C GLY A 657 -10.75 -34.28 -25.99
N LEU A 658 -10.63 -33.82 -24.73
CA LEU A 658 -11.34 -34.39 -23.59
C LEU A 658 -12.73 -33.75 -23.34
N PRO A 659 -13.68 -34.46 -22.68
CA PRO A 659 -15.05 -33.97 -22.51
C PRO A 659 -15.16 -32.69 -21.67
N TYR A 660 -15.91 -31.70 -22.16
CA TYR A 660 -16.08 -30.40 -21.48
C TYR A 660 -16.53 -30.51 -20.02
N ALA A 661 -17.49 -31.39 -19.72
CA ALA A 661 -18.01 -31.58 -18.36
C ALA A 661 -16.92 -32.01 -17.36
N PHE A 662 -15.99 -32.87 -17.78
CA PHE A 662 -14.85 -33.30 -16.98
C PHE A 662 -13.86 -32.13 -16.75
N CYS A 663 -13.56 -31.37 -17.79
CA CYS A 663 -12.70 -30.18 -17.71
C CYS A 663 -13.33 -29.07 -16.84
N ASP A 664 -14.65 -28.90 -16.88
CA ASP A 664 -15.36 -27.92 -16.05
C ASP A 664 -15.48 -28.36 -14.59
N GLN A 665 -15.65 -29.67 -14.31
CA GLN A 665 -15.54 -30.21 -12.95
C GLN A 665 -14.15 -29.90 -12.37
N LEU A 666 -13.08 -30.21 -13.10
CA LEU A 666 -11.70 -29.87 -12.70
C LEU A 666 -11.51 -28.36 -12.48
N ALA A 667 -12.15 -27.51 -13.30
CA ALA A 667 -12.09 -26.06 -13.16
C ALA A 667 -12.92 -25.52 -11.97
N LYS A 668 -14.06 -26.13 -11.63
CA LYS A 668 -14.89 -25.73 -10.48
C LYS A 668 -14.21 -26.05 -9.15
N LEU A 669 -13.49 -27.17 -9.08
CA LEU A 669 -12.69 -27.57 -7.91
C LEU A 669 -11.52 -26.62 -7.61
N ILE A 670 -11.04 -25.86 -8.59
CA ILE A 670 -10.15 -24.72 -8.35
C ILE A 670 -11.01 -23.63 -7.68
N PRO A 671 -10.78 -23.24 -6.41
CA PRO A 671 -11.49 -22.12 -5.79
C PRO A 671 -11.32 -20.88 -6.65
N PHE A 672 -12.34 -20.01 -6.67
CA PHE A 672 -12.24 -18.70 -7.30
C PHE A 672 -10.90 -18.10 -6.92
N ASN A 673 -10.07 -17.82 -7.93
CA ASN A 673 -8.83 -17.11 -7.69
C ASN A 673 -9.28 -15.77 -7.10
N PRO A 674 -9.02 -15.51 -5.81
CA PRO A 674 -9.48 -14.29 -5.19
C PRO A 674 -8.67 -13.09 -5.75
N THR A 675 -7.75 -13.38 -6.69
CA THR A 675 -6.76 -12.57 -7.38
C THR A 675 -7.07 -12.28 -8.84
N GLN A 676 -7.35 -11.02 -9.19
CA GLN A 676 -7.30 -10.56 -10.59
C GLN A 676 -5.86 -10.52 -11.17
N GLY A 677 -4.82 -10.31 -10.34
CA GLY A 677 -3.41 -10.22 -10.76
C GLY A 677 -2.51 -11.47 -10.64
N MET A 678 -2.98 -12.63 -10.18
CA MET A 678 -2.17 -13.87 -10.14
C MET A 678 -2.27 -14.54 -11.49
N LYS A 679 -1.55 -13.97 -12.46
CA LYS A 679 -1.58 -14.47 -13.84
C LYS A 679 -0.96 -15.87 -13.95
N VAL A 680 -0.04 -16.27 -13.06
CA VAL A 680 0.64 -17.60 -13.08
C VAL A 680 0.67 -18.26 -11.68
N GLY A 681 0.29 -19.53 -11.59
CA GLY A 681 0.55 -20.46 -10.48
C GLY A 681 -0.60 -20.69 -9.49
N TRP A 682 -1.82 -20.23 -9.78
CA TRP A 682 -2.99 -20.50 -8.93
C TRP A 682 -3.45 -21.96 -9.08
N LEU A 683 -3.18 -22.61 -10.21
CA LEU A 683 -3.44 -24.04 -10.42
C LEU A 683 -2.58 -24.91 -9.48
N ASP A 684 -1.25 -24.71 -9.52
CA ASP A 684 -0.25 -25.32 -8.60
C ASP A 684 -0.66 -25.21 -7.12
N LYS A 685 -1.25 -24.08 -6.75
CA LYS A 685 -1.65 -23.69 -5.40
C LYS A 685 -3.01 -24.29 -5.01
N SER A 686 -3.92 -24.46 -5.96
CA SER A 686 -5.20 -25.13 -5.73
C SER A 686 -5.01 -26.63 -5.52
N LEU A 687 -4.12 -27.27 -6.30
CA LEU A 687 -3.64 -28.65 -6.12
C LEU A 687 -3.00 -28.93 -4.74
N GLN A 688 -2.64 -27.89 -3.98
CA GLN A 688 -2.10 -28.01 -2.62
C GLN A 688 -3.14 -27.79 -1.51
N ASN A 689 -4.20 -27.03 -1.78
CA ASN A 689 -5.21 -26.64 -0.78
C ASN A 689 -6.54 -27.39 -0.94
N VAL A 690 -6.79 -27.99 -2.11
CA VAL A 690 -8.02 -28.75 -2.44
C VAL A 690 -7.68 -30.23 -2.55
N THR A 691 -8.13 -31.01 -1.56
CA THR A 691 -7.85 -32.46 -1.47
C THR A 691 -8.38 -33.25 -2.66
N GLU A 692 -9.54 -32.87 -3.18
CA GLU A 692 -10.24 -33.55 -4.27
C GLU A 692 -9.53 -33.38 -5.63
N LEU A 693 -9.24 -32.13 -6.01
CA LEU A 693 -8.46 -31.81 -7.22
C LEU A 693 -7.09 -32.51 -7.23
N LYS A 694 -6.47 -32.63 -6.05
CA LYS A 694 -5.22 -33.37 -5.88
C LYS A 694 -5.40 -34.88 -6.07
N SER A 695 -6.49 -35.47 -5.55
CA SER A 695 -6.81 -36.89 -5.75
C SER A 695 -6.98 -37.22 -7.23
N LEU A 696 -7.73 -36.39 -7.97
CA LEU A 696 -7.93 -36.55 -9.42
C LEU A 696 -6.59 -36.47 -10.18
N TYR A 697 -5.74 -35.49 -9.89
CA TYR A 697 -4.41 -35.37 -10.49
C TYR A 697 -3.48 -36.57 -10.22
N GLN A 698 -3.64 -37.25 -9.08
CA GLN A 698 -2.81 -38.42 -8.74
C GLN A 698 -3.35 -39.74 -9.33
N ASN A 699 -4.68 -39.87 -9.46
CA ASN A 699 -5.35 -41.15 -9.72
C ASN A 699 -5.99 -41.25 -11.12
N ASN A 700 -6.20 -40.14 -11.83
CA ASN A 700 -6.77 -40.11 -13.18
C ASN A 700 -5.72 -39.63 -14.20
N PRO A 701 -5.32 -40.47 -15.20
CA PRO A 701 -4.29 -40.12 -16.17
C PRO A 701 -4.60 -38.88 -17.02
N ASP A 702 -5.87 -38.67 -17.39
CA ASP A 702 -6.27 -37.56 -18.25
C ASP A 702 -6.40 -36.25 -17.47
N ALA A 703 -6.90 -36.29 -16.22
CA ALA A 703 -6.80 -35.16 -15.30
C ALA A 703 -5.33 -34.72 -15.15
N LYS A 704 -4.40 -35.68 -15.03
CA LYS A 704 -2.96 -35.39 -14.99
C LYS A 704 -2.48 -34.71 -16.28
N LYS A 705 -2.77 -35.24 -17.48
CA LYS A 705 -2.40 -34.61 -18.77
C LYS A 705 -2.93 -33.17 -18.87
N VAL A 706 -4.22 -32.97 -18.60
CA VAL A 706 -4.88 -31.65 -18.64
C VAL A 706 -4.21 -30.67 -17.69
N ILE A 707 -3.93 -31.10 -16.47
CA ILE A 707 -3.36 -30.25 -15.44
C ILE A 707 -1.89 -29.94 -15.73
N ASP A 708 -1.06 -30.90 -16.16
CA ASP A 708 0.33 -30.64 -16.51
C ASP A 708 0.46 -29.72 -17.73
N ALA A 709 -0.42 -29.85 -18.73
CA ALA A 709 -0.54 -28.89 -19.83
C ALA A 709 -0.99 -27.50 -19.35
N ALA A 710 -2.10 -27.43 -18.62
CA ALA A 710 -2.64 -26.17 -18.10
C ALA A 710 -1.66 -25.40 -17.19
N ARG A 711 -0.74 -26.09 -16.50
CA ARG A 711 0.32 -25.47 -15.68
C ARG A 711 1.38 -24.73 -16.50
N GLN A 712 1.53 -25.05 -17.78
CA GLN A 712 2.43 -24.34 -18.70
C GLN A 712 1.68 -23.22 -19.45
N LEU A 713 0.40 -23.41 -19.75
CA LEU A 713 -0.46 -22.38 -20.37
C LEU A 713 -0.88 -21.29 -19.36
N GLU A 714 -0.88 -21.56 -18.04
CA GLU A 714 -1.31 -20.59 -17.02
C GLU A 714 -0.47 -19.30 -17.05
N GLY A 715 -1.10 -18.20 -17.46
CA GLY A 715 -0.51 -16.87 -17.51
C GLY A 715 0.17 -16.50 -18.82
N VAL A 716 0.16 -17.38 -19.82
CA VAL A 716 0.46 -17.02 -21.21
C VAL A 716 -0.58 -15.99 -21.68
N ALA A 717 -0.13 -14.99 -22.45
CA ALA A 717 -1.02 -14.02 -23.08
C ALA A 717 -1.86 -14.71 -24.16
N ARG A 718 -3.19 -14.62 -24.02
CA ARG A 718 -4.16 -15.27 -24.93
C ARG A 718 -4.64 -14.33 -26.02
N HIS A 719 -4.79 -13.04 -25.70
CA HIS A 719 -5.21 -11.99 -26.61
C HIS A 719 -4.74 -10.63 -26.11
N ALA A 720 -4.62 -9.68 -27.03
CA ALA A 720 -4.66 -8.26 -26.71
C ALA A 720 -6.12 -7.83 -26.48
N SER A 721 -6.28 -6.76 -25.70
CA SER A 721 -7.54 -6.11 -25.36
C SER A 721 -7.26 -4.63 -25.09
N VAL A 722 -8.26 -3.78 -25.22
CA VAL A 722 -8.22 -2.39 -24.73
C VAL A 722 -8.11 -2.37 -23.19
N HIS A 723 -7.41 -1.39 -22.61
CA HIS A 723 -7.46 -1.09 -21.16
C HIS A 723 -8.77 -0.36 -20.84
N ALA A 724 -9.50 -0.83 -19.82
CA ALA A 724 -10.87 -0.41 -19.56
C ALA A 724 -11.09 1.09 -19.32
N CYS A 725 -10.05 1.86 -18.93
CA CYS A 725 -10.17 3.29 -18.64
C CYS A 725 -9.04 4.14 -19.23
N GLY A 726 -7.97 3.53 -19.76
CA GLY A 726 -6.66 4.19 -19.81
C GLY A 726 -6.28 4.69 -21.19
N ILE A 727 -6.02 5.99 -21.29
CA ILE A 727 -5.59 6.66 -22.52
C ILE A 727 -4.19 7.26 -22.34
N VAL A 728 -3.46 7.41 -23.44
CA VAL A 728 -2.20 8.17 -23.53
C VAL A 728 -2.37 9.35 -24.47
N ILE A 729 -1.77 10.49 -24.10
CA ILE A 729 -1.68 11.69 -24.93
C ILE A 729 -0.21 12.10 -25.00
N SER A 730 0.34 12.29 -26.20
CA SER A 730 1.73 12.71 -26.42
C SER A 730 1.83 14.07 -27.13
N LYS A 731 3.01 14.70 -27.02
CA LYS A 731 3.28 15.99 -27.65
C LYS A 731 3.54 15.85 -29.15
N GLU A 732 4.45 14.95 -29.50
CA GLU A 732 4.76 14.51 -30.87
C GLU A 732 4.02 13.19 -31.18
N PRO A 733 3.99 12.69 -32.43
CA PRO A 733 3.26 11.47 -32.79
C PRO A 733 3.62 10.29 -31.88
N LEU A 734 2.63 9.50 -31.46
CA LEU A 734 2.84 8.38 -30.55
C LEU A 734 3.83 7.36 -31.11
N THR A 735 3.88 7.19 -32.43
CA THR A 735 4.82 6.30 -33.14
C THR A 735 6.29 6.56 -32.81
N ASP A 736 6.64 7.78 -32.42
CA ASP A 736 8.01 8.20 -32.10
C ASP A 736 8.43 7.71 -30.70
N TYR A 737 7.45 7.41 -29.84
CA TYR A 737 7.65 6.95 -28.46
C TYR A 737 7.25 5.48 -28.25
N VAL A 738 6.16 5.05 -28.88
CA VAL A 738 5.47 3.76 -28.66
C VAL A 738 4.93 3.19 -29.98
N PRO A 739 5.18 1.91 -30.29
CA PRO A 739 4.52 1.27 -31.42
C PRO A 739 3.03 1.08 -31.13
N LEU A 740 2.21 1.19 -32.18
CA LEU A 740 0.75 1.10 -32.14
C LEU A 740 0.25 -0.17 -32.84
N GLN A 741 -1.00 -0.56 -32.60
CA GLN A 741 -1.71 -1.60 -33.34
C GLN A 741 -3.22 -1.33 -33.34
N ARG A 742 -3.96 -1.99 -34.25
CA ARG A 742 -5.43 -2.06 -34.16
C ARG A 742 -5.85 -3.02 -33.03
N SER A 743 -7.02 -2.80 -32.46
CA SER A 743 -7.60 -3.69 -31.44
C SER A 743 -8.10 -4.99 -32.07
N PRO A 744 -7.86 -6.19 -31.48
CA PRO A 744 -8.40 -7.45 -32.02
C PRO A 744 -9.92 -7.59 -31.91
N GLN A 745 -10.59 -6.65 -31.23
CA GLN A 745 -12.05 -6.62 -31.08
C GLN A 745 -12.73 -5.62 -32.01
N ASP A 746 -12.00 -4.61 -32.51
CA ASP A 746 -12.49 -3.58 -33.43
C ASP A 746 -11.30 -2.96 -34.16
N GLU A 747 -11.27 -3.08 -35.49
CA GLU A 747 -10.17 -2.56 -36.31
C GLU A 747 -10.06 -1.02 -36.31
N ASN A 748 -11.10 -0.29 -35.89
CA ASN A 748 -11.11 1.18 -35.83
C ASN A 748 -10.44 1.74 -34.57
N ILE A 749 -10.31 0.90 -33.53
CA ILE A 749 -9.67 1.27 -32.26
C ILE A 749 -8.15 1.10 -32.39
N ILE A 750 -7.42 2.21 -32.23
CA ILE A 750 -5.96 2.21 -32.13
C ILE A 750 -5.56 2.08 -30.66
N ILE A 751 -4.74 1.06 -30.37
CA ILE A 751 -4.12 0.85 -29.06
C ILE A 751 -2.59 0.90 -29.15
N THR A 752 -1.95 1.31 -28.06
CA THR A 752 -0.50 1.13 -27.88
C THR A 752 -0.14 -0.36 -27.92
N GLN A 753 1.12 -0.73 -28.24
CA GLN A 753 1.63 -2.07 -27.95
C GLN A 753 2.27 -2.16 -26.55
N PHE A 754 2.42 -1.02 -25.86
CA PHE A 754 3.00 -0.90 -24.53
C PHE A 754 1.92 -0.75 -23.45
N GLU A 755 1.96 -1.62 -22.44
CA GLU A 755 1.04 -1.58 -21.28
C GLU A 755 1.26 -0.36 -20.38
N MET A 756 0.27 -0.03 -19.55
CA MET A 756 0.22 1.21 -18.74
C MET A 756 1.51 1.55 -17.99
N HIS A 757 2.21 0.56 -17.42
CA HIS A 757 3.46 0.79 -16.66
C HIS A 757 4.65 1.16 -17.54
N SER A 758 4.60 0.84 -18.82
CA SER A 758 5.58 1.24 -19.82
C SER A 758 5.30 2.65 -20.37
N ILE A 759 4.05 3.09 -20.37
CA ILE A 759 3.66 4.48 -20.68
C ILE A 759 4.11 5.43 -19.54
N GLU A 760 3.79 5.10 -18.28
CA GLU A 760 4.23 5.87 -17.09
C GLU A 760 5.77 5.89 -16.96
N ASP A 761 6.46 4.80 -17.33
CA ASP A 761 7.94 4.74 -17.39
C ASP A 761 8.54 5.72 -18.41
N LEU A 762 7.90 5.92 -19.57
CA LEU A 762 8.36 6.83 -20.64
C LEU A 762 8.12 8.31 -20.27
N GLY A 763 7.22 8.58 -19.31
CA GLY A 763 6.90 9.93 -18.86
C GLY A 763 5.78 10.63 -19.64
N LEU A 764 5.12 9.92 -20.56
CA LEU A 764 3.97 10.40 -21.32
C LEU A 764 2.76 10.65 -20.41
N LEU A 765 1.89 11.60 -20.78
CA LEU A 765 0.65 11.85 -20.06
C LEU A 765 -0.31 10.66 -20.20
N LYS A 766 -0.68 10.08 -19.06
CA LYS A 766 -1.71 9.04 -18.92
C LYS A 766 -2.91 9.64 -18.19
N ILE A 767 -4.11 9.40 -18.71
CA ILE A 767 -5.38 9.76 -18.06
C ILE A 767 -6.22 8.48 -17.93
N ASP A 768 -6.87 8.29 -16.78
CA ASP A 768 -7.92 7.27 -16.63
C ASP A 768 -9.31 7.94 -16.69
N LEU A 769 -10.13 7.48 -17.63
CA LEU A 769 -11.56 7.79 -17.76
C LEU A 769 -12.33 6.61 -17.17
N LEU A 770 -12.63 6.63 -15.87
CA LEU A 770 -13.21 5.50 -15.17
C LEU A 770 -14.73 5.39 -15.40
N GLY A 771 -15.21 4.28 -15.97
CA GLY A 771 -16.65 4.02 -16.06
C GLY A 771 -17.28 3.78 -14.69
N LEU A 772 -18.25 4.62 -14.30
CA LEU A 772 -19.00 4.52 -13.05
C LEU A 772 -20.51 4.48 -13.32
N LYS A 773 -21.09 3.28 -13.26
CA LYS A 773 -22.53 2.96 -13.42
C LYS A 773 -23.52 3.91 -12.72
N ASN A 774 -23.15 4.55 -11.61
CA ASN A 774 -24.04 5.49 -10.92
C ASN A 774 -24.18 6.82 -11.68
N LEU A 775 -23.18 7.21 -12.47
CA LEU A 775 -23.26 8.34 -13.39
C LEU A 775 -24.11 7.98 -14.62
N THR A 776 -24.06 6.73 -15.08
CA THR A 776 -24.95 6.18 -16.12
C THR A 776 -26.41 6.18 -15.67
N ILE A 777 -26.71 5.79 -14.43
CA ILE A 777 -28.07 5.86 -13.87
C ILE A 777 -28.56 7.33 -13.82
N ILE A 778 -27.69 8.27 -13.44
CA ILE A 778 -28.00 9.71 -13.47
C ILE A 778 -28.31 10.18 -14.90
N GLU A 779 -27.45 9.84 -15.87
CA GLU A 779 -27.59 10.19 -17.29
C GLU A 779 -28.87 9.62 -17.92
N GLU A 780 -29.13 8.33 -17.74
CA GLU A 780 -30.34 7.65 -18.22
C GLU A 780 -31.61 8.21 -17.58
N THR A 781 -31.57 8.56 -16.28
CA THR A 781 -32.71 9.22 -15.63
C THR A 781 -33.00 10.58 -16.27
N ILE A 782 -31.98 11.40 -16.53
CA ILE A 782 -32.14 12.72 -17.16
C ILE A 782 -32.65 12.59 -18.60
N ARG A 783 -32.18 11.57 -19.35
CA ARG A 783 -32.68 11.25 -20.69
C ARG A 783 -34.18 10.92 -20.65
N LEU A 784 -34.60 10.02 -19.75
CA LEU A 784 -36.00 9.64 -19.58
C LEU A 784 -36.87 10.84 -19.16
N ILE A 785 -36.36 11.72 -18.29
CA ILE A 785 -37.10 12.92 -17.88
C ILE A 785 -37.34 13.85 -19.07
N LYS A 786 -36.32 14.09 -19.89
CA LYS A 786 -36.47 14.90 -21.11
C LYS A 786 -37.43 14.25 -22.12
N GLU A 787 -37.35 12.94 -22.32
CA GLU A 787 -38.20 12.25 -23.30
C GLU A 787 -39.68 12.12 -22.87
N LEU A 788 -39.95 12.05 -21.56
CA LEU A 788 -41.31 11.85 -21.03
C LEU A 788 -42.00 13.14 -20.57
N HIS A 789 -41.24 14.18 -20.18
CA HIS A 789 -41.78 15.43 -19.62
C HIS A 789 -41.29 16.70 -20.34
N ASP A 790 -40.38 16.61 -21.32
CA ASP A 790 -39.72 17.73 -22.00
C ASP A 790 -38.92 18.69 -21.06
N GLU A 791 -38.51 18.19 -19.89
CA GLU A 791 -37.72 18.93 -18.89
C GLU A 791 -36.21 18.69 -19.06
N GLU A 792 -35.43 19.75 -19.31
CA GLU A 792 -33.95 19.67 -19.32
C GLU A 792 -33.34 19.89 -17.92
N ILE A 793 -32.52 18.95 -17.45
CA ILE A 793 -31.89 19.00 -16.12
C ILE A 793 -30.36 19.00 -16.22
N ASP A 794 -29.75 20.13 -15.85
CA ASP A 794 -28.31 20.21 -15.59
C ASP A 794 -27.98 19.71 -14.18
N ILE A 795 -27.49 18.47 -14.07
CA ILE A 795 -27.10 17.85 -12.81
C ILE A 795 -25.91 18.53 -12.10
N SER A 796 -25.22 19.46 -12.77
CA SER A 796 -24.19 20.33 -12.16
C SER A 796 -24.77 21.57 -11.49
N LYS A 797 -26.01 21.94 -11.79
CA LYS A 797 -26.71 23.14 -11.27
C LYS A 797 -27.87 22.85 -10.31
N ILE A 798 -28.19 21.59 -10.02
CA ILE A 798 -29.30 21.25 -9.11
C ILE A 798 -29.15 21.93 -7.72
N PRO A 799 -30.24 22.41 -7.10
CA PRO A 799 -30.19 23.00 -5.77
C PRO A 799 -29.73 21.96 -4.74
N LEU A 800 -28.80 22.34 -3.85
CA LEU A 800 -28.18 21.46 -2.85
C LEU A 800 -28.90 21.49 -1.48
N ASP A 801 -30.05 22.16 -1.43
CA ASP A 801 -30.92 22.41 -0.28
C ASP A 801 -32.37 21.88 -0.50
N ASP A 802 -32.62 21.13 -1.58
CA ASP A 802 -33.97 20.70 -1.95
C ASP A 802 -34.67 19.82 -0.89
N LYS A 803 -35.91 20.22 -0.59
CA LYS A 803 -36.74 19.66 0.47
C LYS A 803 -37.28 18.27 0.14
N LYS A 804 -37.56 17.92 -1.12
CA LYS A 804 -38.01 16.55 -1.48
C LYS A 804 -36.87 15.55 -1.26
N THR A 805 -35.68 15.89 -1.74
CA THR A 805 -34.45 15.11 -1.61
C THR A 805 -34.11 14.82 -0.16
N PHE A 806 -34.11 15.86 0.68
CA PHE A 806 -33.88 15.66 2.11
C PHE A 806 -35.00 14.89 2.79
N LYS A 807 -36.27 15.03 2.39
CA LYS A 807 -37.37 14.19 2.89
C LYS A 807 -37.13 12.70 2.58
N LEU A 808 -36.78 12.34 1.34
CA LEU A 808 -36.47 10.95 0.95
C LEU A 808 -35.34 10.35 1.81
N LEU A 809 -34.29 11.14 2.07
CA LEU A 809 -33.18 10.74 2.94
C LEU A 809 -33.57 10.66 4.43
N GLN A 810 -34.48 11.51 4.91
CA GLN A 810 -35.06 11.49 6.26
C GLN A 810 -35.97 10.27 6.49
N GLU A 811 -36.70 9.84 5.46
CA GLU A 811 -37.54 8.63 5.49
C GLU A 811 -36.70 7.36 5.33
N ALA A 812 -35.51 7.51 4.75
CA ALA A 812 -34.45 6.55 4.50
C ALA A 812 -34.72 5.54 3.37
N ASP A 813 -35.44 5.98 2.33
CA ASP A 813 -35.65 5.23 1.09
C ASP A 813 -34.42 5.27 0.15
N CYS A 814 -33.28 4.81 0.67
CA CYS A 814 -32.00 4.88 -0.04
C CYS A 814 -31.75 3.72 -1.02
N THR A 815 -32.77 2.98 -1.48
CA THR A 815 -32.58 1.97 -2.53
C THR A 815 -32.16 2.66 -3.83
N GLY A 816 -31.03 2.22 -4.42
CA GLY A 816 -30.40 2.87 -5.58
C GLY A 816 -29.56 4.11 -5.27
N VAL A 817 -29.62 4.66 -4.06
CA VAL A 817 -28.90 5.89 -3.69
C VAL A 817 -27.44 5.58 -3.36
N PHE A 818 -26.51 6.21 -4.09
CA PHE A 818 -25.08 5.91 -4.05
C PHE A 818 -24.50 6.02 -2.63
N GLN A 819 -23.74 5.00 -2.22
CA GLN A 819 -23.21 4.77 -0.85
C GLN A 819 -24.24 4.66 0.29
N LEU A 820 -25.47 5.17 0.14
CA LEU A 820 -26.46 5.26 1.22
C LEU A 820 -27.36 4.02 1.36
N GLU A 821 -27.36 3.11 0.37
CA GLU A 821 -28.25 1.94 0.32
C GLU A 821 -28.18 0.99 1.53
N SER A 822 -27.07 0.91 2.27
CA SER A 822 -26.91 -0.10 3.33
C SER A 822 -27.85 0.08 4.52
N SER A 823 -28.37 -1.03 5.08
CA SER A 823 -29.42 -1.02 6.10
C SER A 823 -29.06 -0.27 7.40
N GLY A 824 -27.80 -0.28 7.81
CA GLY A 824 -27.32 0.51 8.95
C GLY A 824 -27.15 2.00 8.63
N MET A 825 -26.85 2.35 7.38
CA MET A 825 -26.78 3.74 6.91
C MET A 825 -28.18 4.36 6.89
N ARG A 826 -29.15 3.65 6.29
CA ARG A 826 -30.57 4.04 6.31
C ARG A 826 -31.07 4.36 7.73
N ARG A 827 -30.72 3.55 8.73
CA ARG A 827 -31.08 3.82 10.14
C ARG A 827 -30.51 5.15 10.63
N ASN A 828 -29.22 5.39 10.42
CA ASN A 828 -28.56 6.61 10.87
C ASN A 828 -29.10 7.86 10.15
N LEU A 829 -29.47 7.77 8.87
CA LEU A 829 -30.11 8.87 8.14
C LEU A 829 -31.50 9.20 8.71
N LYS A 830 -32.28 8.18 9.08
CA LYS A 830 -33.61 8.33 9.71
C LYS A 830 -33.56 8.98 11.08
N GLU A 831 -32.50 8.72 11.86
CA GLU A 831 -32.26 9.37 13.15
C GLU A 831 -31.64 10.78 13.00
N LEU A 832 -30.73 10.96 12.03
CA LEU A 832 -30.06 12.23 11.74
C LEU A 832 -31.03 13.28 11.21
N LYS A 833 -31.91 12.86 10.30
CA LYS A 833 -32.71 13.73 9.45
C LYS A 833 -31.82 14.77 8.72
N PRO A 834 -31.14 14.38 7.62
CA PRO A 834 -30.34 15.31 6.85
C PRO A 834 -31.20 16.44 6.26
N THR A 835 -30.61 17.63 6.15
CA THR A 835 -31.25 18.88 5.69
C THR A 835 -30.34 19.72 4.78
N GLU A 836 -29.04 19.41 4.74
CA GLU A 836 -28.03 20.09 3.94
C GLU A 836 -27.01 19.08 3.40
N LEU A 837 -26.29 19.39 2.31
CA LEU A 837 -25.30 18.45 1.76
C LEU A 837 -24.23 18.07 2.78
N GLU A 838 -23.85 18.98 3.68
CA GLU A 838 -22.85 18.76 4.73
C GLU A 838 -23.23 17.60 5.68
N ASP A 839 -24.52 17.34 5.94
CA ASP A 839 -24.97 16.14 6.66
C ASP A 839 -24.49 14.85 5.98
N ILE A 840 -24.50 14.83 4.65
CA ILE A 840 -24.14 13.67 3.83
C ILE A 840 -22.61 13.53 3.79
N ILE A 841 -21.88 14.64 3.64
CA ILE A 841 -20.41 14.68 3.77
C ILE A 841 -19.99 14.15 5.14
N ALA A 842 -20.67 14.59 6.19
CA ALA A 842 -20.45 14.17 7.57
C ALA A 842 -20.85 12.71 7.77
N MET A 843 -22.00 12.25 7.26
CA MET A 843 -22.48 10.88 7.45
C MET A 843 -21.63 9.85 6.68
N VAL A 844 -21.24 10.12 5.43
CA VAL A 844 -20.22 9.34 4.70
C VAL A 844 -18.88 9.32 5.46
N SER A 845 -18.53 10.43 6.11
CA SER A 845 -17.36 10.52 6.98
C SER A 845 -17.53 9.84 8.35
N LEU A 846 -18.73 9.70 8.89
CA LEU A 846 -18.97 9.19 10.24
C LEU A 846 -19.39 7.71 10.27
N TYR A 847 -20.07 7.21 9.23
CA TYR A 847 -20.54 5.83 9.10
C TYR A 847 -19.40 4.85 8.76
N ARG A 848 -18.37 4.87 9.60
CA ARG A 848 -17.16 4.06 9.52
C ARG A 848 -16.81 3.64 10.95
N PRO A 849 -16.26 2.45 11.23
CA PRO A 849 -16.27 1.94 12.60
C PRO A 849 -15.19 2.65 13.43
N GLY A 850 -15.60 3.35 14.48
CA GLY A 850 -14.77 4.34 15.19
C GLY A 850 -15.51 5.67 15.29
N PRO A 851 -15.55 6.50 14.24
CA PRO A 851 -16.40 7.70 14.23
C PRO A 851 -17.90 7.40 14.36
N ILE A 852 -18.35 6.17 14.09
CA ILE A 852 -19.74 5.74 14.33
C ILE A 852 -20.22 6.00 15.77
N GLU A 853 -19.31 6.02 16.75
CA GLU A 853 -19.60 6.36 18.17
C GLU A 853 -19.96 7.85 18.36
N LEU A 854 -19.61 8.72 17.42
CA LEU A 854 -19.90 10.16 17.44
C LEU A 854 -21.25 10.49 16.80
N ILE A 855 -21.83 9.60 15.99
CA ILE A 855 -23.10 9.83 15.29
C ILE A 855 -24.22 10.23 16.27
N PRO A 856 -24.46 9.55 17.42
CA PRO A 856 -25.51 9.98 18.34
C PRO A 856 -25.34 11.38 18.91
N SER A 857 -24.10 11.84 19.14
CA SER A 857 -23.82 13.22 19.60
C SER A 857 -23.99 14.24 18.47
N PHE A 858 -23.51 13.93 17.25
CA PHE A 858 -23.74 14.75 16.06
C PHE A 858 -25.24 14.98 15.81
N ILE A 859 -26.02 13.90 15.88
CA ILE A 859 -27.49 13.91 15.78
C ILE A 859 -28.11 14.72 16.94
N ASN A 860 -27.75 14.45 18.20
CA ASN A 860 -28.33 15.17 19.33
C ASN A 860 -28.03 16.67 19.28
N ARG A 861 -26.83 17.07 18.84
CA ARG A 861 -26.48 18.49 18.68
C ARG A 861 -27.25 19.17 17.57
N LYS A 862 -27.36 18.53 16.39
CA LYS A 862 -28.17 19.03 15.28
C LYS A 862 -29.61 19.30 15.71
N HIS A 863 -30.19 18.39 16.48
CA HIS A 863 -31.56 18.47 16.99
C HIS A 863 -31.72 19.26 18.29
N GLY A 864 -30.71 20.03 18.73
CA GLY A 864 -30.74 20.83 19.96
C GLY A 864 -30.84 20.03 21.28
N ARG A 865 -30.84 18.70 21.22
CA ARG A 865 -30.87 17.77 22.36
C ARG A 865 -29.55 17.76 23.15
N GLU A 866 -28.46 18.16 22.53
CA GLU A 866 -27.16 18.41 23.18
C GLU A 866 -26.70 19.83 22.80
N LYS A 867 -26.35 20.67 23.78
CA LYS A 867 -25.93 22.06 23.49
C LYS A 867 -24.54 22.09 22.83
N VAL A 868 -24.47 22.63 21.62
CA VAL A 868 -23.18 22.94 20.96
C VAL A 868 -22.39 23.92 21.82
N LYS A 869 -21.11 23.63 22.05
CA LYS A 869 -20.19 24.47 22.82
C LYS A 869 -18.84 24.55 22.12
N TYR A 870 -18.50 25.73 21.60
CA TYR A 870 -17.14 26.05 21.19
C TYR A 870 -16.27 26.43 22.40
N LEU A 871 -14.97 26.18 22.31
CA LEU A 871 -14.02 26.54 23.37
C LEU A 871 -13.53 28.00 23.24
N HIS A 872 -13.64 28.57 22.04
CA HIS A 872 -13.22 29.93 21.70
C HIS A 872 -13.97 30.41 20.45
N PRO A 873 -14.33 31.70 20.31
CA PRO A 873 -15.06 32.20 19.13
C PRO A 873 -14.39 31.85 17.79
N LYS A 874 -13.05 31.95 17.68
CA LYS A 874 -12.31 31.56 16.45
C LYS A 874 -12.48 30.09 16.03
N LEU A 875 -13.05 29.19 16.86
CA LEU A 875 -13.36 27.80 16.46
C LEU A 875 -14.72 27.63 15.78
N GLU A 876 -15.65 28.55 16.02
CA GLU A 876 -17.01 28.53 15.47
C GLU A 876 -16.99 28.43 13.93
N PRO A 877 -16.32 29.34 13.17
CA PRO A 877 -16.24 29.28 11.70
C PRO A 877 -15.39 28.12 11.13
N ILE A 878 -15.00 27.15 11.95
CA ILE A 878 -14.27 25.93 11.56
C ILE A 878 -15.07 24.67 11.92
N LEU A 879 -15.93 24.73 12.94
CA LEU A 879 -16.63 23.56 13.50
C LEU A 879 -18.16 23.69 13.48
N GLU A 880 -18.72 24.80 13.00
CA GLU A 880 -20.18 25.04 12.86
C GLU A 880 -20.86 24.01 11.96
N ASN A 881 -20.34 23.81 10.73
CA ASN A 881 -20.74 22.78 9.76
C ASN A 881 -20.75 21.35 10.31
N THR A 882 -20.15 21.12 11.48
CA THR A 882 -20.10 19.80 12.12
C THR A 882 -20.52 19.84 13.59
N TYR A 883 -21.32 20.84 13.96
CA TYR A 883 -21.96 21.02 15.27
C TYR A 883 -20.97 20.92 16.45
N GLY A 884 -19.79 21.54 16.30
CA GLY A 884 -18.72 21.53 17.32
C GLY A 884 -17.98 20.20 17.46
N ILE A 885 -18.08 19.30 16.48
CA ILE A 885 -17.35 18.01 16.42
C ILE A 885 -16.35 18.07 15.27
N GLY A 886 -15.06 17.93 15.50
CA GLY A 886 -14.10 17.84 14.39
C GLY A 886 -14.25 16.53 13.62
N ILE A 887 -14.57 16.58 12.32
CA ILE A 887 -14.73 15.40 11.44
C ILE A 887 -13.66 15.35 10.35
N TYR A 888 -13.19 16.52 9.89
CA TYR A 888 -12.36 16.66 8.70
C TYR A 888 -10.91 17.03 8.99
N GLN A 889 -10.01 16.49 8.18
CA GLN A 889 -8.57 16.79 8.26
C GLN A 889 -8.27 18.26 8.02
N GLU A 890 -9.06 18.86 7.14
CA GLU A 890 -9.05 20.23 6.66
C GLU A 890 -9.39 21.19 7.82
N GLN A 891 -10.41 20.86 8.63
CA GLN A 891 -10.71 21.59 9.87
C GLN A 891 -9.51 21.66 10.82
N MET A 892 -8.74 20.58 10.98
CA MET A 892 -7.54 20.60 11.83
C MET A 892 -6.37 21.38 11.21
N MET A 893 -6.32 21.54 9.89
CA MET A 893 -5.37 22.45 9.23
C MET A 893 -5.78 23.90 9.51
N ARG A 894 -7.07 24.21 9.44
CA ARG A 894 -7.58 25.55 9.77
C ARG A 894 -7.42 25.94 11.23
N ILE A 895 -7.68 25.04 12.19
CA ILE A 895 -7.39 25.35 13.60
C ILE A 895 -5.86 25.60 13.82
N ALA A 896 -4.99 25.07 12.95
CA ALA A 896 -3.57 25.41 12.95
C ALA A 896 -3.27 26.81 12.38
N ARG A 897 -3.85 27.13 11.22
CA ARG A 897 -3.66 28.41 10.53
C ARG A 897 -4.36 29.56 11.27
N ASP A 898 -5.67 29.47 11.42
CA ASP A 898 -6.60 30.55 11.83
C ASP A 898 -6.42 30.96 13.30
N LEU A 899 -5.97 30.03 14.16
CA LEU A 899 -5.73 30.31 15.58
C LEU A 899 -4.24 30.46 15.94
N ALA A 900 -3.30 29.86 15.20
CA ALA A 900 -1.88 29.85 15.57
C ALA A 900 -0.88 30.36 14.51
N GLY A 901 -1.36 30.89 13.38
CA GLY A 901 -0.50 31.49 12.35
C GLY A 901 0.39 30.49 11.59
N PHE A 902 0.02 29.21 11.54
CA PHE A 902 0.78 28.23 10.74
C PHE A 902 0.55 28.46 9.24
N SER A 903 1.61 28.43 8.43
CA SER A 903 1.45 28.37 6.96
C SER A 903 0.74 27.08 6.54
N LEU A 904 0.11 27.02 5.37
CA LEU A 904 -0.64 25.82 4.98
C LEU A 904 0.25 24.57 4.76
N ALA A 905 1.53 24.74 4.44
CA ALA A 905 2.53 23.66 4.46
C ALA A 905 2.90 23.20 5.89
N GLU A 906 2.88 24.11 6.88
CA GLU A 906 3.02 23.78 8.30
C GLU A 906 1.74 23.16 8.89
N ALA A 907 0.56 23.65 8.48
CA ALA A 907 -0.75 23.15 8.85
C ALA A 907 -1.00 21.76 8.26
N ASP A 908 -0.65 21.51 7.00
CA ASP A 908 -0.58 20.16 6.45
C ASP A 908 0.51 19.36 7.17
N THR A 909 1.63 19.97 7.55
CA THR A 909 2.59 19.27 8.41
C THR A 909 1.99 18.87 9.76
N LEU A 910 1.08 19.65 10.34
CA LEU A 910 0.33 19.31 11.55
C LEU A 910 -0.79 18.30 11.27
N ARG A 911 -1.65 18.46 10.25
CA ARG A 911 -2.67 17.47 9.83
C ARG A 911 -2.06 16.14 9.48
N LYS A 912 -1.08 16.15 8.56
CA LYS A 912 -0.27 14.97 8.29
C LYS A 912 0.27 14.47 9.62
N ALA A 913 0.59 15.24 10.67
CA ALA A 913 1.09 14.75 11.97
C ALA A 913 0.05 14.37 13.03
N ILE A 914 -1.23 14.73 12.87
CA ILE A 914 -2.29 14.47 13.84
C ILE A 914 -2.74 13.02 13.81
N GLY A 915 -3.19 12.46 12.69
CA GLY A 915 -3.89 11.16 12.74
C GLY A 915 -3.09 9.98 13.30
N LYS A 916 -1.79 9.92 12.97
CA LYS A 916 -0.78 9.07 13.56
C LYS A 916 0.14 9.81 14.53
N LYS A 917 -0.27 10.96 15.06
CA LYS A 917 0.15 11.35 16.40
C LYS A 917 1.64 11.59 16.56
N ILE A 918 2.47 12.25 15.75
CA ILE A 918 3.92 12.32 16.10
C ILE A 918 4.11 12.80 17.58
N LYS A 919 4.97 12.24 18.46
CA LYS A 919 5.21 12.89 19.79
C LYS A 919 6.03 14.15 19.62
N VAL A 920 7.29 14.01 19.19
CA VAL A 920 8.26 15.13 19.09
C VAL A 920 7.96 16.12 17.93
N LEU A 921 6.74 16.10 17.39
CA LEU A 921 6.12 16.98 16.38
C LEU A 921 4.58 17.05 16.56
N LEU A 922 4.01 16.50 17.65
CA LEU A 922 2.87 17.12 18.33
C LEU A 922 3.42 18.00 19.42
N GLU A 923 4.18 17.54 20.42
CA GLU A 923 4.76 18.44 21.44
C GLU A 923 5.51 19.64 20.82
N ALA A 924 6.39 19.44 19.84
CA ALA A 924 7.06 20.57 19.16
C ALA A 924 6.13 21.43 18.28
N GLN A 925 4.95 20.93 17.93
CA GLN A 925 3.89 21.71 17.29
C GLN A 925 2.81 22.16 18.28
N LYS A 926 2.82 21.71 19.54
CA LYS A 926 1.96 22.11 20.66
C LYS A 926 2.55 23.36 21.27
N GLU A 927 3.86 23.32 21.50
CA GLU A 927 4.64 24.50 21.85
C GLU A 927 4.48 25.56 20.75
N LYS A 928 4.62 25.21 19.46
CA LYS A 928 4.36 26.18 18.37
C LYS A 928 2.89 26.62 18.27
N LEU A 929 1.92 25.70 18.35
CA LEU A 929 0.48 26.01 18.23
C LEU A 929 -0.01 26.84 19.42
N MET A 930 0.26 26.42 20.66
CA MET A 930 -0.13 27.18 21.86
C MET A 930 0.60 28.52 21.92
N LYS A 931 1.89 28.58 21.55
CA LYS A 931 2.60 29.86 21.47
C LYS A 931 1.95 30.78 20.45
N GLY A 932 1.71 30.31 19.22
CA GLY A 932 1.00 31.08 18.19
C GLY A 932 -0.42 31.47 18.59
N MET A 933 -1.14 30.62 19.35
CA MET A 933 -2.46 30.93 19.91
C MET A 933 -2.39 32.07 20.93
N MET A 934 -1.40 32.05 21.84
CA MET A 934 -1.18 33.12 22.81
C MET A 934 -0.70 34.42 22.15
N GLU A 935 0.17 34.34 21.14
CA GLU A 935 0.58 35.47 20.31
C GLU A 935 -0.61 36.04 19.50
N ASN A 936 -1.59 35.21 19.13
CA ASN A 936 -2.86 35.60 18.48
C ASN A 936 -4.01 35.92 19.47
N GLY A 937 -3.70 36.18 20.75
CA GLY A 937 -4.64 36.69 21.76
C GLY A 937 -5.54 35.66 22.45
N ILE A 938 -5.27 34.36 22.33
CA ILE A 938 -6.03 33.29 23.00
C ILE A 938 -5.35 32.93 24.33
N ASP A 939 -6.11 32.92 25.43
CA ASP A 939 -5.56 32.61 26.75
C ASP A 939 -5.00 31.17 26.86
N GLU A 940 -4.01 30.96 27.74
CA GLU A 940 -3.32 29.66 27.85
C GLU A 940 -4.26 28.50 28.19
N LYS A 941 -5.28 28.73 29.02
CA LYS A 941 -6.24 27.69 29.42
C LYS A 941 -7.08 27.29 28.20
N THR A 942 -7.62 28.25 27.47
CA THR A 942 -8.40 27.99 26.25
C THR A 942 -7.53 27.35 25.17
N ALA A 943 -6.35 27.88 24.86
CA ALA A 943 -5.42 27.30 23.88
C ALA A 943 -5.06 25.83 24.22
N LYS A 944 -4.94 25.52 25.52
CA LYS A 944 -4.71 24.17 26.05
C LYS A 944 -5.93 23.25 25.93
N GLU A 945 -7.15 23.76 26.17
CA GLU A 945 -8.40 23.01 25.96
C GLU A 945 -8.62 22.72 24.45
N ILE A 946 -8.37 23.68 23.57
CA ILE A 946 -8.43 23.51 22.10
C ILE A 946 -7.45 22.44 21.63
N TRP A 947 -6.22 22.44 22.16
CA TRP A 947 -5.24 21.42 21.83
C TRP A 947 -5.73 19.99 22.11
N GLU A 948 -6.47 19.74 23.20
CA GLU A 948 -6.91 18.38 23.54
C GLU A 948 -7.98 17.81 22.58
N LEU A 949 -8.51 18.62 21.64
CA LEU A 949 -9.31 18.14 20.49
C LEU A 949 -8.48 17.38 19.45
N PHE A 950 -7.19 17.71 19.29
CA PHE A 950 -6.32 17.18 18.24
C PHE A 950 -5.95 15.69 18.46
N PRO A 951 -5.58 15.23 19.68
CA PRO A 951 -5.23 13.83 19.92
C PRO A 951 -6.38 12.81 19.77
N PRO A 952 -7.67 13.11 20.07
CA PRO A 952 -8.80 12.23 19.77
C PRO A 952 -9.10 12.16 18.26
N PHE A 953 -9.31 13.33 17.64
CA PHE A 953 -9.63 13.53 16.22
C PHE A 953 -8.85 12.61 15.29
N ALA A 954 -7.56 12.49 15.61
CA ALA A 954 -6.57 11.70 14.94
C ALA A 954 -7.04 10.35 14.36
N ARG A 955 -7.80 9.59 15.14
CA ARG A 955 -8.13 8.18 14.85
C ARG A 955 -9.11 7.99 13.71
N TYR A 956 -9.95 8.99 13.44
CA TYR A 956 -11.14 8.84 12.61
C TYR A 956 -11.25 9.87 11.49
N GLY A 957 -10.69 11.07 11.70
CA GLY A 957 -10.94 12.21 10.82
C GLY A 957 -10.58 11.97 9.34
N PHE A 958 -11.51 12.34 8.46
CA PHE A 958 -11.53 11.93 7.04
C PHE A 958 -10.87 12.96 6.11
N ASN A 959 -10.78 12.66 4.82
CA ASN A 959 -10.40 13.63 3.77
C ASN A 959 -11.70 14.28 3.30
N ARG A 960 -11.95 15.56 3.63
CA ARG A 960 -13.20 16.23 3.26
C ARG A 960 -13.37 16.28 1.75
N SER A 961 -12.30 16.51 0.99
CA SER A 961 -12.36 16.55 -0.48
C SER A 961 -12.95 15.26 -1.05
N HIS A 962 -12.48 14.10 -0.57
CA HIS A 962 -13.00 12.81 -1.01
C HIS A 962 -14.42 12.52 -0.49
N ALA A 963 -14.78 12.90 0.75
CA ALA A 963 -16.18 12.72 1.21
C ALA A 963 -17.15 13.61 0.45
N ALA A 964 -16.79 14.87 0.22
CA ALA A 964 -17.64 15.87 -0.39
C ALA A 964 -17.96 15.50 -1.84
N CYS A 965 -16.94 15.10 -2.60
CA CYS A 965 -17.05 14.51 -3.92
C CYS A 965 -18.06 13.34 -4.01
N TYR A 966 -18.01 12.39 -3.07
CA TYR A 966 -18.89 11.23 -3.05
C TYR A 966 -20.30 11.54 -2.54
N ALA A 967 -20.41 12.42 -1.55
CA ALA A 967 -21.68 12.92 -1.03
C ALA A 967 -22.47 13.68 -2.09
N LEU A 968 -21.80 14.38 -3.02
CA LEU A 968 -22.44 15.03 -4.16
C LEU A 968 -23.08 14.02 -5.12
N ILE A 969 -22.41 12.89 -5.43
CA ILE A 969 -23.04 11.81 -6.22
C ILE A 969 -24.22 11.19 -5.45
N ALA A 970 -24.06 10.92 -4.16
CA ALA A 970 -25.13 10.41 -3.31
C ALA A 970 -26.35 11.34 -3.32
N TYR A 971 -26.14 12.64 -3.18
CA TYR A 971 -27.18 13.67 -3.27
C TYR A 971 -27.84 13.70 -4.65
N ARG A 972 -27.07 13.71 -5.75
CA ARG A 972 -27.60 13.67 -7.13
C ARG A 972 -28.51 12.45 -7.34
N THR A 973 -28.11 11.26 -6.89
CA THR A 973 -28.96 10.05 -6.97
C THR A 973 -30.21 10.14 -6.09
N ALA A 974 -30.13 10.76 -4.92
CA ALA A 974 -31.30 10.98 -4.05
C ALA A 974 -32.26 12.03 -4.62
N TYR A 975 -31.73 13.07 -5.29
CA TYR A 975 -32.49 14.16 -5.89
C TYR A 975 -33.35 13.65 -7.04
N LEU A 976 -32.74 12.96 -7.99
CA LEU A 976 -33.47 12.37 -9.12
C LEU A 976 -34.58 11.42 -8.63
N LYS A 977 -34.27 10.51 -7.68
CA LYS A 977 -35.27 9.62 -7.08
C LYS A 977 -36.40 10.36 -6.34
N ALA A 978 -36.14 11.54 -5.76
CA ALA A 978 -37.14 12.28 -4.97
C ALA A 978 -38.10 13.14 -5.81
N HIS A 979 -37.77 13.41 -7.09
CA HIS A 979 -38.61 14.19 -8.00
C HIS A 979 -39.17 13.34 -9.14
N TRP A 980 -38.37 12.43 -9.71
CA TRP A 980 -38.70 11.53 -10.82
C TRP A 980 -38.45 10.06 -10.42
N PRO A 981 -39.25 9.52 -9.49
CA PRO A 981 -39.03 8.20 -8.89
C PRO A 981 -39.25 7.04 -9.87
N ILE A 982 -40.07 7.23 -10.90
CA ILE A 982 -40.36 6.22 -11.93
C ILE A 982 -39.14 6.11 -12.84
N GLU A 983 -38.72 7.23 -13.40
CA GLU A 983 -37.61 7.41 -14.32
C GLU A 983 -36.29 6.95 -13.69
N PHE A 984 -36.05 7.28 -12.42
CA PHE A 984 -34.90 6.79 -11.66
C PHE A 984 -34.95 5.27 -11.43
N MET A 985 -36.14 4.71 -11.17
CA MET A 985 -36.30 3.26 -11.00
C MET A 985 -36.16 2.51 -12.33
N THR A 986 -36.70 3.05 -13.42
CA THR A 986 -36.49 2.57 -14.80
C THR A 986 -35.01 2.60 -15.17
N ALA A 987 -34.30 3.70 -14.93
CA ALA A 987 -32.86 3.80 -15.16
C ALA A 987 -32.05 2.78 -14.32
N LEU A 988 -32.45 2.57 -13.07
CA LEU A 988 -31.83 1.59 -12.16
C LEU A 988 -32.10 0.14 -12.60
N LEU A 989 -33.33 -0.18 -13.07
CA LEU A 989 -33.70 -1.46 -13.66
C LEU A 989 -32.97 -1.71 -15.00
N ASN A 990 -32.87 -0.70 -15.87
CA ASN A 990 -32.10 -0.78 -17.11
C ASN A 990 -30.62 -1.05 -16.83
N ALA A 991 -30.03 -0.34 -15.87
CA ALA A 991 -28.65 -0.53 -15.48
C ALA A 991 -28.39 -1.91 -14.84
N ASP A 992 -29.27 -2.40 -13.97
CA ASP A 992 -29.16 -3.72 -13.31
C ASP A 992 -29.78 -4.90 -14.12
N SER A 993 -30.23 -4.66 -15.36
CA SER A 993 -30.94 -5.63 -16.24
C SER A 993 -30.25 -6.98 -16.44
N GLY A 994 -28.92 -7.03 -16.38
CA GLY A 994 -28.12 -8.26 -16.48
C GLY A 994 -28.08 -9.12 -15.20
N ASP A 995 -28.68 -8.69 -14.09
CA ASP A 995 -28.69 -9.39 -12.81
C ASP A 995 -30.13 -9.68 -12.34
N THR A 996 -30.58 -10.92 -12.56
CA THR A 996 -31.96 -11.33 -12.25
C THR A 996 -32.30 -11.36 -10.77
N GLU A 997 -31.33 -11.54 -9.87
CA GLU A 997 -31.55 -11.45 -8.41
C GLU A 997 -31.75 -9.99 -8.00
N ARG A 998 -30.95 -9.08 -8.57
CA ARG A 998 -31.06 -7.64 -8.35
C ARG A 998 -32.36 -7.06 -8.90
N ILE A 999 -32.78 -7.45 -10.11
CA ILE A 999 -34.08 -7.04 -10.69
C ILE A 999 -35.24 -7.49 -9.80
N ALA A 1000 -35.25 -8.73 -9.32
CA ALA A 1000 -36.32 -9.20 -8.43
C ALA A 1000 -36.40 -8.39 -7.11
N PHE A 1001 -35.26 -7.97 -6.56
CA PHE A 1001 -35.20 -7.06 -5.41
C PHE A 1001 -35.74 -5.67 -5.75
N LEU A 1002 -35.32 -5.07 -6.88
CA LEU A 1002 -35.75 -3.73 -7.31
C LEU A 1002 -37.25 -3.67 -7.61
N VAL A 1003 -37.81 -4.67 -8.30
CA VAL A 1003 -39.28 -4.78 -8.53
C VAL A 1003 -40.03 -4.79 -7.20
N SER A 1004 -39.53 -5.51 -6.19
CA SER A 1004 -40.14 -5.53 -4.86
C SER A 1004 -40.00 -4.18 -4.14
N ASP A 1005 -38.94 -3.40 -4.36
CA ASP A 1005 -38.76 -2.06 -3.79
C ASP A 1005 -39.68 -1.03 -4.46
N ALA A 1006 -39.75 -1.05 -5.79
CA ALA A 1006 -40.68 -0.27 -6.61
C ALA A 1006 -42.14 -0.45 -6.16
N GLN A 1007 -42.59 -1.70 -6.00
CA GLN A 1007 -43.94 -2.03 -5.53
C GLN A 1007 -44.22 -1.51 -4.11
N LYS A 1008 -43.23 -1.49 -3.19
CA LYS A 1008 -43.40 -0.89 -1.84
C LYS A 1008 -43.53 0.63 -1.89
N ASN A 1009 -42.90 1.27 -2.88
CA ASN A 1009 -42.96 2.71 -3.15
C ASN A 1009 -44.14 3.09 -4.08
N GLY A 1010 -45.08 2.16 -4.33
CA GLY A 1010 -46.30 2.41 -5.11
C GLY A 1010 -46.14 2.35 -6.64
N ILE A 1011 -44.95 2.02 -7.14
CA ILE A 1011 -44.65 1.91 -8.57
C ILE A 1011 -45.05 0.52 -9.07
N GLN A 1012 -46.01 0.45 -9.98
CA GLN A 1012 -46.46 -0.80 -10.60
C GLN A 1012 -45.54 -1.20 -11.76
N VAL A 1013 -44.54 -2.05 -11.48
CA VAL A 1013 -43.77 -2.70 -12.55
C VAL A 1013 -44.62 -3.81 -13.18
N LEU A 1014 -44.89 -3.70 -14.48
CA LEU A 1014 -45.63 -4.68 -15.27
C LEU A 1014 -44.72 -5.82 -15.77
N PRO A 1015 -45.27 -7.04 -15.99
CA PRO A 1015 -44.57 -8.08 -16.73
C PRO A 1015 -44.41 -7.68 -18.22
N PRO A 1016 -43.44 -8.25 -18.95
CA PRO A 1016 -43.25 -7.94 -20.37
C PRO A 1016 -44.45 -8.37 -21.23
N ASP A 1017 -44.85 -7.50 -22.16
CA ASP A 1017 -45.94 -7.69 -23.12
C ASP A 1017 -45.39 -7.48 -24.54
N ILE A 1018 -45.51 -8.51 -25.39
CA ILE A 1018 -44.98 -8.52 -26.77
C ILE A 1018 -45.50 -7.36 -27.65
N ASN A 1019 -46.60 -6.73 -27.26
CA ASN A 1019 -47.23 -5.63 -28.00
C ASN A 1019 -46.87 -4.23 -27.46
N LYS A 1020 -46.15 -4.15 -26.32
CA LYS A 1020 -45.93 -2.88 -25.58
C LYS A 1020 -44.53 -2.69 -25.01
N SER A 1021 -43.81 -3.77 -24.71
CA SER A 1021 -42.47 -3.69 -24.14
C SER A 1021 -41.43 -3.34 -25.20
N PHE A 1022 -40.54 -2.41 -24.85
CA PHE A 1022 -39.34 -2.10 -25.61
C PHE A 1022 -38.18 -3.03 -25.19
N VAL A 1023 -37.00 -2.85 -25.80
CA VAL A 1023 -35.78 -3.60 -25.44
C VAL A 1023 -35.33 -3.31 -24.00
N ASN A 1024 -35.56 -2.08 -23.54
CA ASN A 1024 -35.31 -1.61 -22.19
C ASN A 1024 -36.65 -1.41 -21.44
N PHE A 1025 -36.59 -1.30 -20.12
CA PHE A 1025 -37.67 -0.69 -19.35
C PHE A 1025 -37.83 0.78 -19.77
N ILE A 1026 -39.08 1.25 -19.76
CA ILE A 1026 -39.51 2.64 -19.88
C ILE A 1026 -40.52 2.87 -18.74
#